data_AF-A0A8U0IJE6-F1
#
_entry.id   AF-A0A8U0IJE6-F1
#
_cell.length_a   1.000
_cell.length_b   1.000
_cell.length_c   1.000
_cell.angle_alpha   90.00
_cell.angle_beta   90.00
_cell.angle_gamma   90.00
#
_symmetry.space_group_name_H-M   'P 1'
#
loop_
_entity.id
_entity.type
_entity.pdbx_description
1 polymer ?
#
loop_
_entity_poly.entity_id
_entity_poly.type
_entity_poly.pdbx_seq_one_letter_code
_entity_poly.pdbx_strand_id
1 'polypeptide(L)'
;MSSEKRSDGRTSRTTIDRRDYLRTVGATATAAGLLGGAAGSASAESYETVTVSANSEKFVTVGSGNDSPSVLENKIYDVTADGAAVKIYAEGTDWVIRDVGIRGVGNGDGYTVGANVTASDGTGLIENVYLGDGSASNSGRVGIYVFDGHSGNVTIRDCNVQSFSDNGIYGSYPGNSSGGQGTVQIENCYARNNNISQYRLGTDGSYVRDSVAHVDADVPDAGGAENARGVWVRRDGTVDVENSDVLLEHEDSTHCVIEGDGNGQANVIDSQVEAGTGADNRFVGNVTTTNVGSNADVSMPDCVPTTPADAADGSDCGGSDGGSSDGSVIDDFEDGDLSEYSFDRGSSSASVVSSPTHSGSYALEYTAGNVEAISTSGLPNYPVAGDTFSYRVRGSGGASKTNLSYGVQDHANRYFVRLNIANDSLALYRLEGGSSTELAADWSTPTLSQDTWYELEVQWGASGGHTVTLFDAGGTQVTQISTADSTWTSGGVGYDAYLGSGETAYFDDVRLKTATTVVDDFEDGDISEYNFDRGSSSASVVSSPTHSGSYALEYTAGNVEAISTSGLNAYPSAGDTFSYRVRGSGGAAKTNLSYGVQGHTNRYFVRVNIADDSLALYRLEGGSSTELAADWSTPTLSQDTWYELEVQWESGGGHTVTLLDGSGSQLTQISATDSTWTSGGVGYDAYLGSGESAYFDDVVIE
;
A
#
# COMPACT_ATOMS: atom_id res chain seq x y z
N MET A 1 -60.27 14.28 62.62
CA MET A 1 -60.33 12.93 62.02
C MET A 1 -60.08 13.10 60.53
N SER A 2 -59.10 12.34 60.02
CA SER A 2 -58.73 12.02 58.62
C SER A 2 -59.59 12.58 57.47
N SER A 3 -59.08 12.90 56.27
CA SER A 3 -57.79 12.60 55.62
C SER A 3 -57.56 13.46 54.38
N GLU A 4 -56.28 13.68 54.11
CA GLU A 4 -55.49 14.05 52.92
C GLU A 4 -56.11 14.39 51.55
N LYS A 5 -55.60 15.52 51.02
CA LYS A 5 -55.60 15.97 49.63
C LYS A 5 -54.38 15.39 48.88
N ARG A 6 -54.59 15.07 47.60
CA ARG A 6 -53.57 14.85 46.57
C ARG A 6 -53.08 16.18 45.97
N SER A 7 -51.76 16.40 45.88
CA SER A 7 -51.04 16.97 44.72
C SER A 7 -49.54 17.22 45.02
N ASP A 8 -48.70 16.91 44.03
CA ASP A 8 -47.35 17.42 43.69
C ASP A 8 -46.10 17.17 44.57
N GLY A 9 -45.00 16.77 43.90
CA GLY A 9 -43.64 16.90 44.46
C GLY A 9 -42.54 15.98 43.89
N ARG A 10 -42.06 16.30 42.69
CA ARG A 10 -40.70 16.12 42.11
C ARG A 10 -39.55 15.57 43.00
N THR A 11 -38.77 14.61 42.47
CA THR A 11 -37.28 14.51 42.56
C THR A 11 -36.76 13.47 41.56
N SER A 12 -36.07 13.91 40.50
CA SER A 12 -34.61 13.82 40.30
C SER A 12 -34.11 12.45 39.83
N ARG A 13 -33.91 12.32 38.51
CA ARG A 13 -33.07 11.30 37.87
C ARG A 13 -31.65 11.85 37.80
N THR A 14 -30.71 11.18 38.44
CA THR A 14 -29.26 11.34 38.22
C THR A 14 -28.76 10.05 37.59
N THR A 15 -28.41 10.16 36.32
CA THR A 15 -27.62 9.22 35.52
C THR A 15 -26.23 9.08 36.13
N ILE A 16 -25.80 7.84 36.34
CA ILE A 16 -24.43 7.52 36.77
C ILE A 16 -23.53 7.57 35.52
N ASP A 17 -22.41 8.25 35.72
CA ASP A 17 -21.42 8.73 34.77
C ASP A 17 -20.50 7.60 34.27
N ARG A 18 -20.00 7.71 33.03
CA ARG A 18 -19.22 6.70 32.29
C ARG A 18 -17.78 6.50 32.82
N ARG A 19 -17.49 6.92 34.05
CA ARG A 19 -16.12 6.95 34.63
C ARG A 19 -15.72 5.76 35.50
N ASP A 20 -16.59 4.77 35.71
CA ASP A 20 -16.32 3.64 36.61
C ASP A 20 -16.02 2.29 35.91
N TYR A 21 -15.86 2.24 34.58
CA TYR A 21 -15.58 0.96 33.89
C TYR A 21 -14.11 0.69 33.53
N LEU A 22 -13.17 1.58 33.88
CA LEU A 22 -11.73 1.39 33.64
C LEU A 22 -10.90 1.04 34.90
N ARG A 23 -11.54 0.50 35.94
CA ARG A 23 -10.82 -0.14 37.04
C ARG A 23 -11.35 -1.54 37.22
N THR A 24 -10.47 -2.52 36.99
CA THR A 24 -10.59 -3.96 37.31
C THR A 24 -10.86 -4.90 36.13
N VAL A 25 -9.89 -5.06 35.23
CA VAL A 25 -9.38 -6.38 34.80
C VAL A 25 -7.85 -6.25 34.62
N GLY A 26 -7.14 -6.20 35.75
CA GLY A 26 -5.71 -6.49 35.79
C GLY A 26 -5.57 -7.89 36.38
N ALA A 27 -5.19 -8.86 35.54
CA ALA A 27 -4.83 -10.20 35.96
C ALA A 27 -3.30 -10.39 35.80
N THR A 28 -2.60 -10.11 36.89
CA THR A 28 -1.36 -10.77 37.37
C THR A 28 -0.40 -11.42 36.36
N ALA A 29 0.71 -10.74 36.07
CA ALA A 29 2.00 -11.38 35.85
C ALA A 29 2.90 -11.08 37.07
N THR A 30 3.03 -12.05 37.98
CA THR A 30 3.96 -11.99 39.12
C THR A 30 5.38 -12.31 38.68
N ALA A 31 6.30 -11.36 38.90
CA ALA A 31 7.74 -11.50 38.69
C ALA A 31 8.45 -12.26 39.84
N ALA A 32 9.39 -13.14 39.48
CA ALA A 32 10.59 -13.53 40.23
C ALA A 32 11.51 -14.29 39.24
N GLY A 33 12.78 -13.97 39.01
CA GLY A 33 13.78 -13.37 39.90
C GLY A 33 14.98 -12.76 39.16
N LEU A 34 15.74 -12.01 39.96
CA LEU A 34 16.89 -11.16 39.64
C LEU A 34 18.10 -11.93 39.06
N LEU A 35 18.79 -11.34 38.07
CA LEU A 35 20.22 -10.98 38.10
C LEU A 35 20.59 -10.22 36.80
N GLY A 36 21.32 -9.12 36.96
CA GLY A 36 21.60 -8.15 35.90
C GLY A 36 22.36 -8.69 34.69
N GLY A 37 21.93 -8.24 33.52
CA GLY A 37 22.56 -8.39 32.21
C GLY A 37 21.81 -7.46 31.26
N ALA A 38 22.53 -6.78 30.38
CA ALA A 38 22.05 -5.70 29.51
C ALA A 38 20.67 -6.01 28.87
N ALA A 39 19.66 -5.20 29.18
CA ALA A 39 18.44 -5.16 28.39
C ALA A 39 18.73 -4.26 27.19
N GLY A 40 18.97 -4.88 26.03
CA GLY A 40 18.78 -4.19 24.76
C GLY A 40 17.31 -3.77 24.67
N SER A 41 17.06 -2.56 24.17
CA SER A 41 15.72 -2.18 23.71
C SER A 41 15.32 -3.16 22.61
N ALA A 42 14.36 -4.04 22.89
CA ALA A 42 13.64 -4.73 21.83
C ALA A 42 12.76 -3.68 21.16
N SER A 43 12.83 -3.58 19.83
CA SER A 43 11.83 -2.88 19.02
C SER A 43 10.44 -3.44 19.34
N ALA A 44 9.41 -2.61 19.32
CA ALA A 44 8.05 -3.13 19.31
C ALA A 44 7.85 -3.93 18.01
N GLU A 45 7.28 -5.13 18.09
CA GLU A 45 6.86 -5.89 16.91
C GLU A 45 5.79 -5.07 16.16
N SER A 46 5.81 -5.08 14.82
CA SER A 46 4.83 -4.36 13.97
C SER A 46 3.43 -5.00 14.02
N TYR A 47 3.31 -6.16 14.67
CA TYR A 47 2.08 -6.94 14.75
C TYR A 47 1.66 -7.31 16.18
N GLU A 48 0.38 -7.64 16.34
CA GLU A 48 -0.19 -8.16 17.59
C GLU A 48 -0.23 -9.70 17.58
N THR A 49 0.31 -10.34 18.61
CA THR A 49 0.07 -11.78 18.84
C THR A 49 -1.10 -12.01 19.80
N VAL A 50 -2.14 -12.70 19.31
CA VAL A 50 -3.32 -13.15 20.06
C VAL A 50 -3.19 -14.63 20.42
N THR A 51 -2.84 -14.93 21.66
CA THR A 51 -2.75 -16.32 22.15
C THR A 51 -4.13 -16.91 22.46
N VAL A 52 -4.44 -18.06 21.86
CA VAL A 52 -5.65 -18.84 22.13
C VAL A 52 -5.35 -19.91 23.17
N SER A 53 -6.18 -19.98 24.21
CA SER A 53 -6.01 -20.96 25.28
C SER A 53 -6.36 -22.38 24.83
N ALA A 54 -5.77 -23.38 25.49
CA ALA A 54 -6.08 -24.78 25.24
C ALA A 54 -7.60 -25.06 25.27
N ASN A 55 -8.06 -25.97 24.40
CA ASN A 55 -9.45 -26.38 24.25
C ASN A 55 -10.43 -25.21 24.02
N SER A 56 -9.98 -24.13 23.37
CA SER A 56 -10.78 -22.93 23.10
C SER A 56 -10.69 -22.55 21.63
N GLU A 57 -11.79 -22.00 21.10
CA GLU A 57 -11.84 -21.44 19.75
C GLU A 57 -12.09 -19.93 19.82
N LYS A 58 -11.20 -19.15 19.20
CA LYS A 58 -11.37 -17.69 19.06
C LYS A 58 -12.21 -17.40 17.82
N PHE A 59 -13.32 -16.68 17.99
CA PHE A 59 -14.13 -16.20 16.88
C PHE A 59 -13.85 -14.71 16.65
N VAL A 60 -13.63 -14.32 15.39
CA VAL A 60 -13.32 -12.96 14.94
C VAL A 60 -14.25 -12.63 13.78
N THR A 61 -14.84 -11.44 13.80
CA THR A 61 -15.72 -10.96 12.73
C THR A 61 -15.13 -9.73 12.06
N VAL A 62 -15.26 -9.65 10.73
CA VAL A 62 -14.80 -8.53 9.88
C VAL A 62 -15.97 -8.10 8.99
N GLY A 63 -16.20 -6.80 8.82
CA GLY A 63 -17.27 -6.23 7.98
C GLY A 63 -18.70 -6.38 8.51
N SER A 64 -18.96 -7.27 9.49
CA SER A 64 -20.33 -7.56 9.95
C SER A 64 -20.81 -6.60 11.05
N GLY A 65 -21.70 -5.68 10.70
CA GLY A 65 -22.42 -4.81 11.66
C GLY A 65 -21.59 -3.67 12.27
N ASN A 66 -22.26 -2.78 13.02
CA ASN A 66 -21.67 -1.51 13.50
C ASN A 66 -20.45 -1.62 14.42
N ASP A 67 -20.14 -2.81 14.95
CA ASP A 67 -19.08 -3.04 15.95
C ASP A 67 -17.90 -3.89 15.42
N SER A 68 -17.94 -4.38 14.17
CA SER A 68 -16.82 -5.13 13.57
C SER A 68 -15.98 -4.21 12.68
N PRO A 69 -14.64 -4.31 12.70
CA PRO A 69 -13.81 -3.53 11.79
C PRO A 69 -14.02 -3.99 10.34
N SER A 70 -13.88 -3.07 9.38
CA SER A 70 -13.81 -3.42 7.95
C SER A 70 -12.48 -4.05 7.59
N VAL A 71 -11.42 -3.78 8.34
CA VAL A 71 -10.07 -4.31 8.11
C VAL A 71 -9.57 -5.12 9.31
N LEU A 72 -9.03 -6.31 9.06
CA LEU A 72 -8.27 -7.10 10.01
C LEU A 72 -6.83 -7.25 9.50
N GLU A 73 -5.87 -6.71 10.25
CA GLU A 73 -4.47 -6.68 9.80
C GLU A 73 -3.44 -6.78 10.93
N ASN A 74 -2.22 -7.14 10.54
CA ASN A 74 -1.01 -7.17 11.37
C ASN A 74 -1.17 -8.02 12.63
N LYS A 75 -1.62 -9.28 12.45
CA LYS A 75 -1.91 -10.19 13.58
C LYS A 75 -1.33 -11.58 13.40
N ILE A 76 -0.82 -12.11 14.50
CA ILE A 76 -0.64 -13.54 14.69
C ILE A 76 -1.74 -14.07 15.60
N TYR A 77 -2.47 -15.10 15.18
CA TYR A 77 -3.26 -15.93 16.09
C TYR A 77 -2.47 -17.18 16.46
N ASP A 78 -2.03 -17.25 17.71
CA ASP A 78 -1.27 -18.39 18.24
C ASP A 78 -2.24 -19.43 18.81
N VAL A 79 -2.40 -20.52 18.06
CA VAL A 79 -3.22 -21.70 18.39
C VAL A 79 -2.36 -22.92 18.71
N THR A 80 -1.11 -22.74 19.15
CA THR A 80 -0.20 -23.85 19.50
C THR A 80 -0.64 -24.66 20.72
N ALA A 81 -1.58 -24.15 21.52
CA ALA A 81 -2.13 -24.86 22.66
C ALA A 81 -3.04 -26.03 22.24
N ASP A 82 -3.00 -27.13 23.00
CA ASP A 82 -3.80 -28.33 22.71
C ASP A 82 -5.30 -28.03 22.59
N GLY A 83 -5.93 -28.43 21.48
CA GLY A 83 -7.33 -28.16 21.20
C GLY A 83 -7.68 -26.69 20.91
N ALA A 84 -6.69 -25.80 20.71
CA ALA A 84 -6.93 -24.41 20.33
C ALA A 84 -7.24 -24.26 18.84
N ALA A 85 -8.02 -23.24 18.50
CA ALA A 85 -8.36 -22.89 17.13
C ALA A 85 -8.80 -21.42 17.00
N VAL A 86 -8.87 -20.94 15.76
CA VAL A 86 -9.45 -19.63 15.43
C VAL A 86 -10.37 -19.76 14.22
N LYS A 87 -11.40 -18.91 14.19
CA LYS A 87 -12.35 -18.71 13.10
C LYS A 87 -12.45 -17.20 12.83
N ILE A 88 -11.99 -16.78 11.67
CA ILE A 88 -12.12 -15.42 11.16
C ILE A 88 -13.25 -15.44 10.13
N TYR A 89 -14.29 -14.64 10.33
CA TYR A 89 -15.45 -14.59 9.46
C TYR A 89 -15.67 -13.18 8.95
N ALA A 90 -15.45 -12.96 7.67
CA ALA A 90 -15.70 -11.71 6.98
C ALA A 90 -17.02 -11.77 6.23
N GLU A 91 -17.92 -10.84 6.53
CA GLU A 91 -19.24 -10.73 5.90
C GLU A 91 -19.60 -9.27 5.65
N GLY A 92 -20.16 -8.97 4.47
CA GLY A 92 -20.56 -7.61 4.11
C GLY A 92 -20.07 -7.23 2.72
N THR A 93 -19.51 -6.04 2.60
CA THR A 93 -18.79 -5.52 1.42
C THR A 93 -17.57 -4.74 1.91
N ASP A 94 -16.56 -4.61 1.05
CA ASP A 94 -15.37 -3.77 1.23
C ASP A 94 -14.62 -4.09 2.52
N TRP A 95 -14.60 -5.38 2.87
CA TRP A 95 -13.82 -5.90 3.99
C TRP A 95 -12.45 -6.38 3.52
N VAL A 96 -11.47 -6.30 4.41
CA VAL A 96 -10.11 -6.76 4.15
C VAL A 96 -9.60 -7.60 5.31
N ILE A 97 -8.98 -8.72 4.97
CA ILE A 97 -8.10 -9.49 5.85
C ILE A 97 -6.73 -9.47 5.19
N ARG A 98 -5.75 -8.80 5.81
CA ARG A 98 -4.38 -8.75 5.30
C ARG A 98 -3.38 -9.00 6.40
N ASP A 99 -2.18 -9.47 6.08
CA ASP A 99 -1.09 -9.57 7.06
C ASP A 99 -1.48 -10.37 8.32
N VAL A 100 -2.06 -11.56 8.10
CA VAL A 100 -2.52 -12.44 9.18
C VAL A 100 -1.81 -13.77 9.15
N GLY A 101 -1.10 -14.08 10.23
CA GLY A 101 -0.46 -15.38 10.44
C GLY A 101 -1.22 -16.25 11.44
N ILE A 102 -1.43 -17.52 11.12
CA ILE A 102 -1.93 -18.51 12.08
C ILE A 102 -0.77 -19.43 12.50
N ARG A 103 -0.42 -19.38 13.79
CA ARG A 103 0.67 -20.17 14.35
C ARG A 103 0.08 -21.37 15.11
N GLY A 104 0.38 -22.58 14.66
CA GLY A 104 -0.07 -23.84 15.23
C GLY A 104 -1.18 -24.53 14.43
N VAL A 105 -1.35 -25.83 14.72
CA VAL A 105 -2.31 -26.70 14.03
C VAL A 105 -3.73 -26.45 14.55
N GLY A 106 -4.64 -26.03 13.67
CA GLY A 106 -6.04 -25.76 14.01
C GLY A 106 -6.83 -27.04 14.35
N ASN A 107 -7.54 -27.02 15.48
CA ASN A 107 -8.44 -28.11 15.89
C ASN A 107 -9.92 -27.84 15.59
N GLY A 108 -10.75 -28.88 15.60
CA GLY A 108 -12.21 -28.77 15.41
C GLY A 108 -12.64 -28.49 13.96
N ASP A 109 -13.93 -28.63 13.69
CA ASP A 109 -14.51 -28.56 12.34
C ASP A 109 -14.78 -27.12 11.85
N GLY A 110 -15.03 -26.99 10.53
CA GLY A 110 -15.39 -25.73 9.89
C GLY A 110 -14.26 -25.13 9.05
N TYR A 111 -13.92 -23.87 9.27
CA TYR A 111 -12.94 -23.11 8.49
C TYR A 111 -12.01 -22.31 9.42
N THR A 112 -10.83 -21.94 8.93
CA THR A 112 -9.97 -20.96 9.62
C THR A 112 -10.34 -19.53 9.21
N VAL A 113 -10.45 -19.28 7.90
CA VAL A 113 -10.93 -18.01 7.33
C VAL A 113 -12.19 -18.24 6.51
N GLY A 114 -13.21 -17.42 6.72
CA GLY A 114 -14.51 -17.48 6.08
C GLY A 114 -14.83 -16.18 5.36
N ALA A 115 -15.24 -16.26 4.10
CA ALA A 115 -15.51 -15.11 3.24
C ALA A 115 -16.95 -15.11 2.72
N ASN A 116 -17.65 -13.99 2.89
CA ASN A 116 -19.02 -13.82 2.42
C ASN A 116 -19.31 -12.36 2.00
N VAL A 117 -18.97 -12.01 0.76
CA VAL A 117 -19.43 -10.74 0.18
C VAL A 117 -20.91 -10.83 -0.18
N THR A 118 -21.75 -10.02 0.45
CA THR A 118 -23.21 -10.16 0.42
C THR A 118 -23.91 -9.27 -0.61
N ALA A 119 -23.21 -8.26 -1.14
CA ALA A 119 -23.68 -7.41 -2.23
C ALA A 119 -23.06 -7.86 -3.56
N SER A 120 -23.85 -7.87 -4.64
CA SER A 120 -23.41 -8.38 -5.96
C SER A 120 -22.35 -7.52 -6.64
N ASP A 121 -22.27 -6.24 -6.27
CA ASP A 121 -21.26 -5.27 -6.68
C ASP A 121 -20.22 -5.03 -5.58
N GLY A 122 -20.33 -5.74 -4.45
CA GLY A 122 -19.41 -5.61 -3.35
C GLY A 122 -18.11 -6.37 -3.57
N THR A 123 -17.10 -5.99 -2.81
CA THR A 123 -15.77 -6.61 -2.84
C THR A 123 -15.36 -7.17 -1.48
N GLY A 124 -14.35 -8.03 -1.47
CA GLY A 124 -13.68 -8.50 -0.27
C GLY A 124 -12.27 -8.97 -0.62
N LEU A 125 -11.31 -8.69 0.26
CA LEU A 125 -9.90 -9.01 0.02
C LEU A 125 -9.34 -9.89 1.14
N ILE A 126 -8.67 -10.98 0.75
CA ILE A 126 -7.81 -11.78 1.62
C ILE A 126 -6.40 -11.73 1.00
N GLU A 127 -5.44 -11.16 1.70
CA GLU A 127 -4.09 -10.89 1.18
C GLU A 127 -3.02 -11.26 2.22
N ASN A 128 -1.86 -11.76 1.80
CA ASN A 128 -0.72 -12.03 2.69
C ASN A 128 -1.12 -12.81 3.97
N VAL A 129 -1.83 -13.93 3.79
CA VAL A 129 -2.30 -14.76 4.92
C VAL A 129 -1.52 -16.07 4.97
N TYR A 130 -0.95 -16.36 6.14
CA TYR A 130 -0.27 -17.63 6.41
C TYR A 130 -1.16 -18.61 7.19
N LEU A 131 -1.49 -19.73 6.54
CA LEU A 131 -2.19 -20.90 7.06
C LEU A 131 -1.36 -22.19 6.90
N GLY A 132 -0.03 -22.10 6.88
CA GLY A 132 0.85 -23.24 6.54
C GLY A 132 0.96 -24.35 7.59
N ASP A 133 0.58 -24.07 8.85
CA ASP A 133 0.60 -25.09 9.92
C ASP A 133 -0.62 -26.05 9.85
N GLY A 134 -1.65 -25.71 9.06
CA GLY A 134 -2.75 -26.61 8.72
C GLY A 134 -3.72 -26.97 9.85
N SER A 135 -4.28 -28.18 9.77
CA SER A 135 -5.28 -28.66 10.72
C SER A 135 -5.02 -30.09 11.21
N ALA A 136 -5.62 -30.41 12.36
CA ALA A 136 -5.56 -31.77 12.89
C ALA A 136 -6.24 -32.76 11.93
N SER A 137 -5.65 -33.95 11.76
CA SER A 137 -6.29 -35.04 11.02
C SER A 137 -7.68 -35.33 11.57
N ASN A 138 -8.62 -35.67 10.70
CA ASN A 138 -10.03 -35.90 11.01
C ASN A 138 -10.79 -34.69 11.58
N SER A 139 -10.26 -33.47 11.45
CA SER A 139 -10.98 -32.27 11.91
C SER A 139 -12.08 -31.84 10.94
N GLY A 140 -11.94 -32.12 9.64
CA GLY A 140 -12.84 -31.58 8.60
C GLY A 140 -12.72 -30.05 8.46
N ARG A 141 -11.60 -29.49 8.92
CA ARG A 141 -11.32 -28.06 8.84
C ARG A 141 -10.76 -27.69 7.47
N VAL A 142 -11.27 -26.58 6.95
CA VAL A 142 -10.88 -25.92 5.70
C VAL A 142 -9.96 -24.73 6.02
N GLY A 143 -9.01 -24.42 5.14
CA GLY A 143 -8.20 -23.20 5.25
C GLY A 143 -9.06 -21.94 5.07
N ILE A 144 -9.43 -21.67 3.82
CA ILE A 144 -10.30 -20.55 3.42
C ILE A 144 -11.60 -21.10 2.84
N TYR A 145 -12.75 -20.65 3.36
CA TYR A 145 -14.08 -21.10 2.92
C TYR A 145 -14.92 -19.91 2.43
N VAL A 146 -15.37 -19.97 1.18
CA VAL A 146 -16.31 -18.98 0.61
C VAL A 146 -17.73 -19.50 0.73
N PHE A 147 -18.59 -18.73 1.41
CA PHE A 147 -19.93 -19.14 1.77
C PHE A 147 -20.89 -19.20 0.58
N ASP A 148 -21.96 -19.98 0.72
CA ASP A 148 -22.99 -20.14 -0.31
C ASP A 148 -23.71 -18.83 -0.65
N GLY A 149 -23.89 -17.94 0.32
CA GLY A 149 -24.50 -16.62 0.15
C GLY A 149 -23.64 -15.57 -0.58
N HIS A 150 -22.39 -15.88 -0.90
CA HIS A 150 -21.48 -14.95 -1.55
C HIS A 150 -21.96 -14.56 -2.95
N SER A 151 -22.18 -13.27 -3.17
CA SER A 151 -22.80 -12.72 -4.39
C SER A 151 -21.92 -11.72 -5.14
N GLY A 152 -20.94 -11.10 -4.46
CA GLY A 152 -19.99 -10.14 -5.03
C GLY A 152 -18.72 -10.78 -5.56
N ASN A 153 -17.60 -10.09 -5.41
CA ASN A 153 -16.28 -10.57 -5.78
C ASN A 153 -15.39 -10.70 -4.54
N VAL A 154 -14.67 -11.82 -4.41
CA VAL A 154 -13.59 -11.96 -3.44
C VAL A 154 -12.27 -12.27 -4.13
N THR A 155 -11.25 -11.49 -3.82
CA THR A 155 -9.86 -11.74 -4.22
C THR A 155 -9.11 -12.36 -3.06
N ILE A 156 -8.43 -13.46 -3.33
CA ILE A 156 -7.58 -14.19 -2.40
C ILE A 156 -6.18 -14.22 -3.02
N ARG A 157 -5.26 -13.43 -2.49
CA ARG A 157 -3.92 -13.29 -3.05
C ARG A 157 -2.80 -13.43 -2.02
N ASP A 158 -1.62 -13.83 -2.47
CA ASP A 158 -0.41 -13.92 -1.63
C ASP A 158 -0.61 -14.81 -0.39
N CYS A 159 -1.43 -15.86 -0.51
CA CYS A 159 -1.79 -16.71 0.62
C CYS A 159 -1.03 -18.03 0.60
N ASN A 160 -0.59 -18.47 1.78
CA ASN A 160 0.04 -19.78 2.00
C ASN A 160 -0.90 -20.71 2.75
N VAL A 161 -1.44 -21.76 2.10
CA VAL A 161 -2.44 -22.64 2.70
C VAL A 161 -2.00 -24.10 2.61
N GLN A 162 -1.60 -24.70 3.74
CA GLN A 162 -1.06 -26.06 3.71
C GLN A 162 -1.68 -26.99 4.75
N SER A 163 -1.57 -28.28 4.50
CA SER A 163 -1.80 -29.34 5.50
C SER A 163 -3.17 -29.27 6.18
N PHE A 164 -4.23 -28.90 5.45
CA PHE A 164 -5.61 -29.01 5.94
C PHE A 164 -6.19 -30.39 5.67
N SER A 165 -6.91 -30.93 6.66
CA SER A 165 -7.64 -32.20 6.55
C SER A 165 -8.80 -32.17 5.56
N ASP A 166 -9.25 -30.98 5.15
CA ASP A 166 -10.24 -30.80 4.09
C ASP A 166 -9.61 -30.02 2.92
N ASN A 167 -10.31 -29.05 2.34
CA ASN A 167 -9.78 -28.20 1.27
C ASN A 167 -8.84 -27.11 1.82
N GLY A 168 -7.85 -26.71 1.03
CA GLY A 168 -7.08 -25.49 1.25
C GLY A 168 -7.99 -24.26 1.06
N ILE A 169 -8.32 -23.96 -0.20
CA ILE A 169 -9.27 -22.90 -0.56
C ILE A 169 -10.55 -23.50 -1.15
N TYR A 170 -11.66 -23.32 -0.45
CA TYR A 170 -12.99 -23.82 -0.81
C TYR A 170 -13.92 -22.69 -1.29
N GLY A 171 -13.82 -22.37 -2.58
CA GLY A 171 -14.60 -21.35 -3.29
C GLY A 171 -15.76 -21.85 -4.16
N SER A 172 -16.12 -23.15 -4.18
CA SER A 172 -17.16 -23.65 -5.11
C SER A 172 -18.59 -23.64 -4.55
N TYR A 173 -18.81 -23.27 -3.29
CA TYR A 173 -20.15 -23.21 -2.69
C TYR A 173 -21.08 -22.12 -3.26
N PRO A 174 -20.59 -20.93 -3.65
CA PRO A 174 -21.40 -19.90 -4.30
C PRO A 174 -22.06 -20.37 -5.60
N GLY A 175 -21.48 -21.37 -6.28
CA GLY A 175 -22.01 -21.94 -7.53
C GLY A 175 -23.10 -23.00 -7.36
N ASN A 176 -23.59 -23.24 -6.14
CA ASN A 176 -24.77 -24.07 -5.94
C ASN A 176 -25.98 -23.46 -6.65
N SER A 177 -26.98 -24.28 -7.02
CA SER A 177 -28.22 -23.79 -7.67
C SER A 177 -29.00 -22.74 -6.86
N SER A 178 -28.71 -22.62 -5.56
CA SER A 178 -29.28 -21.61 -4.65
C SER A 178 -28.22 -20.68 -4.04
N GLY A 179 -26.98 -20.72 -4.53
CA GLY A 179 -25.89 -19.86 -4.07
C GLY A 179 -25.97 -18.46 -4.65
N GLY A 180 -25.16 -17.55 -4.13
CA GLY A 180 -25.12 -16.15 -4.53
C GLY A 180 -24.45 -15.90 -5.88
N GLN A 181 -23.78 -16.91 -6.45
CA GLN A 181 -23.08 -16.84 -7.75
C GLN A 181 -21.94 -15.79 -7.82
N GLY A 182 -21.41 -15.34 -6.68
CA GLY A 182 -20.26 -14.45 -6.62
C GLY A 182 -18.98 -15.08 -7.16
N THR A 183 -18.02 -14.25 -7.58
CA THR A 183 -16.75 -14.68 -8.18
C THR A 183 -15.66 -14.82 -7.13
N VAL A 184 -14.83 -15.85 -7.29
CA VAL A 184 -13.67 -16.13 -6.44
C VAL A 184 -12.43 -16.08 -7.30
N GLN A 185 -11.53 -15.15 -6.99
CA GLN A 185 -10.29 -14.90 -7.73
C GLN A 185 -9.13 -15.28 -6.83
N ILE A 186 -8.33 -16.26 -7.26
CA ILE A 186 -7.16 -16.75 -6.53
C ILE A 186 -5.92 -16.35 -7.33
N GLU A 187 -5.03 -15.58 -6.72
CA GLU A 187 -3.86 -14.97 -7.37
C GLU A 187 -2.62 -15.24 -6.53
N ASN A 188 -1.49 -15.56 -7.16
CA ASN A 188 -0.19 -15.64 -6.47
C ASN A 188 -0.23 -16.41 -5.13
N CYS A 189 -0.90 -17.57 -5.09
CA CYS A 189 -1.08 -18.35 -3.86
C CYS A 189 -0.24 -19.63 -3.88
N TYR A 190 0.14 -20.11 -2.69
CA TYR A 190 0.76 -21.42 -2.51
C TYR A 190 -0.14 -22.35 -1.70
N ALA A 191 -0.55 -23.46 -2.28
CA ALA A 191 -1.33 -24.47 -1.59
C ALA A 191 -0.65 -25.84 -1.64
N ARG A 192 -0.38 -26.43 -0.47
CA ARG A 192 0.38 -27.67 -0.37
C ARG A 192 -0.18 -28.69 0.62
N ASN A 193 -0.24 -29.96 0.23
CA ASN A 193 -0.63 -31.08 1.10
C ASN A 193 -2.01 -30.93 1.79
N ASN A 194 -2.95 -30.20 1.17
CA ASN A 194 -4.36 -30.21 1.60
C ASN A 194 -5.05 -31.47 1.07
N ASN A 195 -5.92 -32.10 1.88
CA ASN A 195 -6.45 -33.42 1.56
C ASN A 195 -7.54 -33.42 0.47
N ILE A 196 -8.57 -32.58 0.51
CA ILE A 196 -9.67 -32.74 -0.47
C ILE A 196 -9.36 -32.05 -1.80
N SER A 197 -8.80 -30.84 -1.74
CA SER A 197 -8.22 -30.12 -2.87
C SER A 197 -7.37 -28.94 -2.39
N GLN A 198 -6.39 -28.55 -3.20
CA GLN A 198 -5.64 -27.31 -2.99
C GLN A 198 -6.57 -26.11 -3.27
N TYR A 199 -7.16 -26.08 -4.47
CA TYR A 199 -8.09 -25.04 -4.92
C TYR A 199 -9.40 -25.64 -5.40
N ARG A 200 -10.54 -25.09 -4.96
CA ARG A 200 -11.87 -25.56 -5.36
C ARG A 200 -12.81 -24.42 -5.71
N LEU A 201 -13.27 -24.35 -6.96
CA LEU A 201 -14.03 -23.21 -7.50
C LEU A 201 -15.27 -23.70 -8.26
N GLY A 202 -16.22 -22.81 -8.55
CA GLY A 202 -17.48 -23.25 -9.17
C GLY A 202 -18.45 -22.22 -9.73
N THR A 203 -18.05 -20.95 -9.86
CA THR A 203 -18.86 -19.89 -10.49
C THR A 203 -18.17 -19.35 -11.73
N ASP A 204 -18.95 -18.86 -12.69
CA ASP A 204 -18.41 -18.20 -13.89
C ASP A 204 -17.59 -16.96 -13.50
N GLY A 205 -16.46 -16.75 -14.17
CA GLY A 205 -15.57 -15.60 -13.91
C GLY A 205 -14.66 -15.77 -12.69
N SER A 206 -14.66 -16.96 -12.07
CA SER A 206 -13.67 -17.34 -11.05
C SER A 206 -12.42 -17.92 -11.70
N TYR A 207 -11.26 -17.74 -11.06
CA TYR A 207 -10.00 -18.27 -11.58
C TYR A 207 -8.98 -18.60 -10.50
N VAL A 208 -7.97 -19.38 -10.91
CA VAL A 208 -6.67 -19.53 -10.25
C VAL A 208 -5.61 -18.98 -11.20
N ARG A 209 -4.80 -18.02 -10.75
CA ARG A 209 -3.74 -17.41 -11.55
C ARG A 209 -2.43 -17.33 -10.76
N ASP A 210 -1.30 -17.52 -11.43
CA ASP A 210 0.05 -17.34 -10.86
C ASP A 210 0.28 -18.15 -9.58
N SER A 211 -0.41 -19.29 -9.44
CA SER A 211 -0.50 -20.02 -8.17
C SER A 211 0.04 -21.44 -8.29
N VAL A 212 0.44 -22.00 -7.14
CA VAL A 212 1.07 -23.32 -7.05
C VAL A 212 0.23 -24.28 -6.21
N ALA A 213 -0.12 -25.42 -6.79
CA ALA A 213 -0.73 -26.55 -6.10
C ALA A 213 0.26 -27.73 -6.04
N HIS A 214 0.75 -28.05 -4.84
CA HIS A 214 1.76 -29.10 -4.65
C HIS A 214 1.31 -30.18 -3.66
N VAL A 215 1.50 -31.46 -4.00
CA VAL A 215 1.31 -32.54 -3.03
C VAL A 215 2.49 -33.49 -3.09
N ASP A 216 3.28 -33.55 -2.02
CA ASP A 216 4.55 -34.28 -1.95
C ASP A 216 4.75 -35.05 -0.65
N ALA A 217 3.78 -35.02 0.26
CA ALA A 217 3.80 -35.74 1.52
C ALA A 217 2.40 -36.22 1.91
N ASP A 218 2.34 -37.00 3.00
CA ASP A 218 1.10 -37.44 3.64
C ASP A 218 0.18 -36.24 3.88
N VAL A 219 -1.09 -36.34 3.49
CA VAL A 219 -2.12 -35.34 3.80
C VAL A 219 -2.86 -35.70 5.09
N PRO A 220 -3.36 -34.74 5.88
CA PRO A 220 -4.13 -35.09 7.07
C PRO A 220 -5.44 -35.79 6.69
N ASP A 221 -5.71 -36.97 7.27
CA ASP A 221 -6.90 -37.78 6.99
C ASP A 221 -8.24 -37.01 7.08
N ALA A 222 -9.15 -37.25 6.13
CA ALA A 222 -10.47 -36.62 6.01
C ALA A 222 -11.60 -37.61 6.30
N GLY A 223 -11.67 -38.15 7.51
CA GLY A 223 -12.72 -39.11 7.87
C GLY A 223 -12.49 -40.50 7.30
N GLY A 224 -11.23 -40.95 7.22
CA GLY A 224 -10.81 -42.24 6.68
C GLY A 224 -10.51 -42.24 5.18
N ALA A 225 -10.16 -41.09 4.60
CA ALA A 225 -9.77 -40.95 3.21
C ALA A 225 -8.64 -39.91 3.06
N GLU A 226 -7.60 -40.29 2.33
CA GLU A 226 -6.54 -39.44 1.79
C GLU A 226 -6.76 -39.37 0.27
N ASN A 227 -7.06 -38.17 -0.25
CA ASN A 227 -7.65 -38.03 -1.58
C ASN A 227 -7.34 -36.66 -2.21
N ALA A 228 -6.07 -36.25 -2.19
CA ALA A 228 -5.58 -34.95 -2.62
C ALA A 228 -5.82 -34.69 -4.11
N ARG A 229 -6.19 -33.44 -4.39
CA ARG A 229 -6.37 -32.90 -5.75
C ARG A 229 -5.66 -31.56 -5.85
N GLY A 230 -5.22 -31.19 -7.04
CA GLY A 230 -4.73 -29.85 -7.32
C GLY A 230 -5.90 -28.87 -7.37
N VAL A 231 -6.50 -28.73 -8.54
CA VAL A 231 -7.68 -27.89 -8.77
C VAL A 231 -8.93 -28.73 -8.97
N TRP A 232 -9.99 -28.45 -8.23
CA TRP A 232 -11.31 -29.04 -8.40
C TRP A 232 -12.35 -27.99 -8.80
N VAL A 233 -12.74 -28.01 -10.08
CA VAL A 233 -13.89 -27.26 -10.58
C VAL A 233 -15.16 -28.08 -10.34
N ARG A 234 -16.10 -27.50 -9.60
CA ARG A 234 -17.35 -28.15 -9.23
C ARG A 234 -18.51 -27.22 -9.55
N ARG A 235 -19.72 -27.77 -9.70
CA ARG A 235 -20.94 -27.03 -10.08
C ARG A 235 -20.95 -26.68 -11.57
N ASP A 236 -21.72 -25.67 -11.95
CA ASP A 236 -22.03 -25.36 -13.35
C ASP A 236 -21.22 -24.18 -13.92
N GLY A 237 -20.30 -23.59 -13.13
CA GLY A 237 -19.47 -22.46 -13.56
C GLY A 237 -18.26 -22.86 -14.41
N THR A 238 -17.78 -21.89 -15.19
CA THR A 238 -16.53 -21.92 -15.96
C THR A 238 -15.42 -21.25 -15.16
N VAL A 239 -14.34 -21.99 -14.92
CA VAL A 239 -13.19 -21.56 -14.13
C VAL A 239 -11.92 -21.63 -14.96
N ASP A 240 -11.15 -20.55 -14.93
CA ASP A 240 -9.86 -20.48 -15.60
C ASP A 240 -8.72 -20.82 -14.62
N VAL A 241 -7.73 -21.57 -15.09
CA VAL A 241 -6.49 -21.91 -14.38
C VAL A 241 -5.37 -21.40 -15.28
N GLU A 242 -4.78 -20.27 -14.91
CA GLU A 242 -3.92 -19.46 -15.77
C GLU A 242 -2.52 -19.35 -15.16
N ASN A 243 -1.47 -19.50 -15.98
CA ASN A 243 -0.07 -19.35 -15.55
C ASN A 243 0.23 -20.00 -14.18
N SER A 244 -0.27 -21.20 -13.96
CA SER A 244 -0.22 -21.86 -12.65
C SER A 244 0.52 -23.20 -12.74
N ASP A 245 1.10 -23.61 -11.62
CA ASP A 245 1.87 -24.85 -11.50
C ASP A 245 1.13 -25.84 -10.61
N VAL A 246 0.88 -27.04 -11.14
CA VAL A 246 0.18 -28.11 -10.42
C VAL A 246 1.02 -29.38 -10.48
N LEU A 247 1.60 -29.79 -9.34
CA LEU A 247 2.37 -31.03 -9.22
C LEU A 247 1.81 -31.89 -8.09
N LEU A 248 1.36 -33.10 -8.43
CA LEU A 248 0.94 -34.10 -7.45
C LEU A 248 1.84 -35.32 -7.51
N GLU A 249 2.67 -35.54 -6.50
CA GLU A 249 3.71 -36.56 -6.49
C GLU A 249 3.75 -37.42 -5.20
N HIS A 250 2.61 -37.52 -4.51
CA HIS A 250 2.40 -38.40 -3.36
C HIS A 250 1.24 -39.41 -3.56
N GLU A 251 1.29 -40.58 -2.90
CA GLU A 251 0.29 -41.67 -3.02
C GLU A 251 -1.12 -41.31 -2.52
N ASP A 252 -1.21 -40.27 -1.71
CA ASP A 252 -2.47 -39.71 -1.22
C ASP A 252 -3.20 -38.85 -2.26
N SER A 253 -2.56 -38.59 -3.41
CA SER A 253 -3.11 -37.77 -4.49
C SER A 253 -4.02 -38.58 -5.44
N THR A 254 -4.86 -37.88 -6.20
CA THR A 254 -5.68 -38.51 -7.24
C THR A 254 -5.72 -37.72 -8.55
N HIS A 255 -6.03 -36.42 -8.54
CA HIS A 255 -6.27 -35.66 -9.79
C HIS A 255 -5.63 -34.29 -9.75
N CYS A 256 -4.79 -33.96 -10.74
CA CYS A 256 -4.17 -32.63 -10.81
C CYS A 256 -5.23 -31.55 -11.08
N VAL A 257 -5.99 -31.66 -12.17
CA VAL A 257 -7.16 -30.81 -12.44
C VAL A 257 -8.37 -31.69 -12.73
N ILE A 258 -9.47 -31.46 -12.01
CA ILE A 258 -10.72 -32.19 -12.19
C ILE A 258 -11.91 -31.25 -12.26
N GLU A 259 -12.73 -31.43 -13.29
CA GLU A 259 -14.12 -31.00 -13.30
C GLU A 259 -15.00 -32.20 -12.90
N GLY A 260 -15.88 -32.02 -11.93
CA GLY A 260 -16.78 -33.08 -11.49
C GLY A 260 -17.84 -32.63 -10.51
N ASP A 261 -18.94 -33.40 -10.42
CA ASP A 261 -20.16 -33.08 -9.67
C ASP A 261 -20.88 -31.80 -10.18
N GLY A 262 -20.99 -31.64 -11.50
CA GLY A 262 -21.70 -30.53 -12.16
C GLY A 262 -21.64 -30.62 -13.69
N ASN A 263 -21.97 -29.52 -14.38
CA ASN A 263 -21.74 -29.35 -15.82
C ASN A 263 -20.78 -28.19 -16.12
N GLY A 264 -19.91 -27.85 -15.17
CA GLY A 264 -18.96 -26.75 -15.28
C GLY A 264 -17.85 -27.01 -16.28
N GLN A 265 -16.87 -26.14 -16.32
CA GLN A 265 -15.72 -26.25 -17.21
C GLN A 265 -14.46 -25.71 -16.52
N ALA A 266 -13.35 -26.44 -16.65
CA ALA A 266 -12.03 -25.95 -16.31
C ALA A 266 -11.27 -25.59 -17.60
N ASN A 267 -10.80 -24.36 -17.74
CA ASN A 267 -9.90 -23.97 -18.81
C ASN A 267 -8.49 -23.81 -18.24
N VAL A 268 -7.55 -24.63 -18.68
CA VAL A 268 -6.15 -24.56 -18.23
C VAL A 268 -5.33 -23.86 -19.30
N ILE A 269 -4.73 -22.73 -18.97
CA ILE A 269 -4.12 -21.78 -19.91
C ILE A 269 -2.71 -21.45 -19.44
N ASP A 270 -1.72 -21.54 -20.34
CA ASP A 270 -0.33 -21.12 -20.09
C ASP A 270 0.30 -21.71 -18.81
N SER A 271 -0.14 -22.91 -18.41
CA SER A 271 0.16 -23.52 -17.11
C SER A 271 1.08 -24.74 -17.21
N GLN A 272 1.67 -25.16 -16.10
CA GLN A 272 2.34 -26.45 -15.97
C GLN A 272 1.54 -27.40 -15.09
N VAL A 273 1.25 -28.59 -15.59
CA VAL A 273 0.48 -29.59 -14.84
C VAL A 273 1.18 -30.93 -14.95
N GLU A 274 1.56 -31.52 -13.82
CA GLU A 274 2.30 -32.76 -13.73
C GLU A 274 1.65 -33.72 -12.72
N ALA A 275 1.42 -34.95 -13.19
CA ALA A 275 0.95 -36.06 -12.37
C ALA A 275 2.15 -36.98 -12.12
N GLY A 276 2.70 -36.91 -10.91
CA GLY A 276 3.79 -37.73 -10.40
C GLY A 276 3.30 -39.04 -9.78
N THR A 277 4.09 -39.58 -8.86
CA THR A 277 3.76 -40.86 -8.20
C THR A 277 2.55 -40.68 -7.29
N GLY A 278 1.46 -41.41 -7.56
CA GLY A 278 0.27 -41.42 -6.71
C GLY A 278 -0.96 -40.72 -7.31
N ALA A 279 -0.76 -39.69 -8.13
CA ALA A 279 -1.87 -39.12 -8.88
C ALA A 279 -2.33 -40.05 -10.01
N ASP A 280 -3.64 -40.33 -10.06
CA ASP A 280 -4.27 -41.17 -11.08
C ASP A 280 -4.34 -40.47 -12.45
N ASN A 281 -4.58 -39.16 -12.50
CA ASN A 281 -4.79 -38.44 -13.76
C ASN A 281 -4.38 -36.95 -13.71
N ARG A 282 -3.80 -36.48 -14.83
CA ARG A 282 -3.48 -35.06 -15.05
C ARG A 282 -4.74 -34.19 -15.24
N PHE A 283 -5.74 -34.69 -15.99
CA PHE A 283 -7.00 -33.99 -16.26
C PHE A 283 -8.18 -34.97 -16.23
N VAL A 284 -9.28 -34.62 -15.55
CA VAL A 284 -10.54 -35.41 -15.53
C VAL A 284 -11.76 -34.51 -15.67
N GLY A 285 -12.77 -34.96 -16.40
CA GLY A 285 -14.02 -34.21 -16.61
C GLY A 285 -13.96 -33.25 -17.79
N ASN A 286 -14.79 -32.22 -17.78
CA ASN A 286 -14.83 -31.17 -18.79
C ASN A 286 -13.68 -30.16 -18.62
N VAL A 287 -12.48 -30.57 -19.03
CA VAL A 287 -11.26 -29.75 -18.99
C VAL A 287 -10.80 -29.41 -20.40
N THR A 288 -10.54 -28.13 -20.66
CA THR A 288 -9.88 -27.65 -21.87
C THR A 288 -8.47 -27.15 -21.55
N THR A 289 -7.56 -27.22 -22.52
CA THR A 289 -6.15 -26.87 -22.31
C THR A 289 -5.62 -26.03 -23.46
N THR A 290 -4.92 -24.93 -23.14
CA THR A 290 -4.21 -24.06 -24.08
C THR A 290 -2.79 -23.84 -23.55
N ASN A 291 -1.76 -24.19 -24.33
CA ASN A 291 -0.35 -24.03 -23.97
C ASN A 291 0.04 -24.62 -22.59
N VAL A 292 -0.33 -25.88 -22.33
CA VAL A 292 -0.10 -26.51 -21.01
C VAL A 292 1.07 -27.51 -21.03
N GLY A 293 2.13 -27.20 -20.29
CA GLY A 293 3.33 -28.03 -20.13
C GLY A 293 3.30 -28.95 -18.91
N SER A 294 4.37 -29.70 -18.68
CA SER A 294 4.50 -30.68 -17.58
C SER A 294 5.86 -30.57 -16.89
N ASN A 295 6.30 -29.34 -16.66
CA ASN A 295 7.52 -29.03 -15.92
C ASN A 295 7.14 -28.00 -14.86
N ALA A 296 6.36 -28.44 -13.88
CA ALA A 296 5.81 -27.56 -12.86
C ALA A 296 6.92 -27.03 -11.95
N ASP A 297 6.94 -25.72 -11.74
CA ASP A 297 7.73 -25.11 -10.68
C ASP A 297 6.93 -25.14 -9.38
N VAL A 298 7.49 -25.76 -8.35
CA VAL A 298 6.87 -25.87 -7.03
C VAL A 298 7.54 -24.98 -6.00
N SER A 299 8.39 -24.06 -6.45
CA SER A 299 8.82 -22.94 -5.62
C SER A 299 7.58 -22.21 -5.09
N MET A 300 7.71 -21.70 -3.87
CA MET A 300 6.70 -20.78 -3.37
C MET A 300 6.73 -19.54 -4.27
N PRO A 301 5.59 -19.05 -4.79
CA PRO A 301 5.56 -17.78 -5.49
C PRO A 301 6.13 -16.67 -4.62
N ASP A 302 6.69 -15.67 -5.26
CA ASP A 302 7.18 -14.48 -4.57
C ASP A 302 6.05 -13.86 -3.76
N CYS A 303 6.37 -13.14 -2.70
CA CYS A 303 5.39 -12.47 -1.83
C CYS A 303 4.47 -13.37 -0.98
N VAL A 304 4.44 -14.68 -1.22
CA VAL A 304 3.67 -15.61 -0.37
C VAL A 304 4.40 -15.82 0.96
N PRO A 305 3.74 -15.58 2.12
CA PRO A 305 4.40 -15.67 3.42
C PRO A 305 4.81 -17.11 3.73
N THR A 306 6.02 -17.32 4.26
CA THR A 306 6.51 -18.67 4.60
C THR A 306 6.32 -19.01 6.08
N THR A 307 6.05 -18.01 6.91
CA THR A 307 5.78 -18.15 8.34
C THR A 307 4.62 -17.26 8.79
N PRO A 308 4.04 -17.51 9.99
CA PRO A 308 3.04 -16.60 10.57
C PRO A 308 3.59 -15.18 10.82
N ALA A 309 4.89 -15.05 11.07
CA ALA A 309 5.51 -13.75 11.27
C ALA A 309 5.67 -13.02 9.94
N ASP A 310 6.13 -13.70 8.88
CA ASP A 310 6.25 -13.11 7.53
C ASP A 310 4.92 -12.50 7.07
N ALA A 311 3.81 -13.21 7.32
CA ALA A 311 2.47 -12.66 7.08
C ALA A 311 2.19 -11.44 7.97
N ALA A 312 2.33 -11.59 9.29
CA ALA A 312 1.89 -10.56 10.23
C ALA A 312 2.76 -9.29 10.24
N ASP A 313 4.04 -9.40 9.92
CA ASP A 313 4.98 -8.28 9.86
C ASP A 313 4.67 -7.32 8.71
N GLY A 314 3.84 -7.75 7.74
CA GLY A 314 3.56 -6.98 6.53
C GLY A 314 4.82 -6.69 5.73
N SER A 315 5.87 -7.52 5.87
CA SER A 315 7.12 -7.35 5.13
C SER A 315 6.80 -7.27 3.65
N ASP A 316 7.05 -6.09 3.06
CA ASP A 316 6.50 -5.59 1.81
C ASP A 316 6.57 -6.61 0.68
N CYS A 317 5.47 -7.34 0.59
CA CYS A 317 5.14 -8.32 -0.41
C CYS A 317 3.74 -7.96 -0.94
N GLY A 318 3.51 -6.66 -1.10
CA GLY A 318 2.24 -6.12 -1.55
C GLY A 318 2.12 -6.26 -3.06
N GLY A 319 1.32 -7.25 -3.48
CA GLY A 319 0.60 -7.26 -4.75
C GLY A 319 1.47 -7.25 -6.02
N SER A 320 1.40 -8.35 -6.75
CA SER A 320 1.69 -8.44 -8.18
C SER A 320 0.71 -7.61 -9.03
N ASP A 321 0.64 -6.31 -8.78
CA ASP A 321 0.60 -5.30 -9.82
C ASP A 321 1.99 -4.67 -9.76
N GLY A 322 2.80 -4.80 -10.83
CA GLY A 322 3.94 -3.92 -11.00
C GLY A 322 3.40 -2.50 -10.87
N GLY A 323 3.63 -1.89 -9.73
CA GLY A 323 2.96 -0.66 -9.31
C GLY A 323 3.09 -0.61 -7.82
N SER A 324 4.13 0.10 -7.35
CA SER A 324 4.06 0.70 -6.03
C SER A 324 2.64 1.25 -5.82
N SER A 325 2.10 1.08 -4.62
CA SER A 325 0.84 1.73 -4.23
C SER A 325 0.88 3.25 -4.47
N ASP A 326 2.07 3.80 -4.68
CA ASP A 326 2.32 5.01 -5.42
C ASP A 326 2.42 4.71 -6.94
N GLY A 327 1.33 4.92 -7.69
CA GLY A 327 1.29 4.77 -9.16
C GLY A 327 2.31 5.63 -9.92
N SER A 328 3.15 6.38 -9.18
CA SER A 328 4.31 7.07 -9.69
C SER A 328 5.55 6.17 -9.82
N VAL A 329 5.78 5.13 -9.02
CA VAL A 329 7.03 4.34 -9.10
C VAL A 329 7.10 3.54 -10.40
N ILE A 330 8.25 3.65 -11.06
CA ILE A 330 8.61 2.88 -12.25
C ILE A 330 9.46 1.68 -11.83
N ASP A 331 10.45 1.88 -10.96
CA ASP A 331 11.26 0.82 -10.37
C ASP A 331 12.04 1.35 -9.16
N ASP A 332 11.92 0.70 -8.01
CA ASP A 332 12.66 0.96 -6.79
C ASP A 332 13.56 -0.22 -6.38
N PHE A 333 13.60 -1.29 -7.18
CA PHE A 333 14.36 -2.53 -6.95
C PHE A 333 13.99 -3.27 -5.67
N GLU A 334 12.85 -2.95 -5.04
CA GLU A 334 12.45 -3.55 -3.77
C GLU A 334 12.01 -5.01 -3.91
N ASP A 335 11.68 -5.43 -5.13
CA ASP A 335 11.44 -6.84 -5.48
C ASP A 335 12.71 -7.71 -5.44
N GLY A 336 13.90 -7.10 -5.40
CA GLY A 336 15.18 -7.81 -5.38
C GLY A 336 15.54 -8.51 -6.70
N ASP A 337 14.78 -8.28 -7.77
CA ASP A 337 14.96 -8.91 -9.08
C ASP A 337 15.43 -7.91 -10.14
N LEU A 338 15.95 -8.43 -11.25
CA LEU A 338 16.34 -7.67 -12.44
C LEU A 338 15.82 -8.32 -13.72
N SER A 339 14.78 -9.17 -13.64
CA SER A 339 14.31 -9.95 -14.79
C SER A 339 13.61 -9.10 -15.86
N GLU A 340 13.12 -7.92 -15.47
CA GLU A 340 12.56 -6.88 -16.33
C GLU A 340 13.64 -6.20 -17.19
N TYR A 341 14.92 -6.39 -16.84
CA TYR A 341 16.05 -5.77 -17.52
C TYR A 341 16.72 -6.70 -18.53
N SER A 342 16.74 -6.25 -19.78
CA SER A 342 17.59 -6.79 -20.84
C SER A 342 19.00 -6.18 -20.76
N PHE A 343 20.02 -7.04 -20.69
CA PHE A 343 21.42 -6.62 -20.68
C PHE A 343 22.10 -6.84 -22.05
N ASP A 344 22.66 -5.79 -22.64
CA ASP A 344 23.55 -5.91 -23.82
C ASP A 344 24.95 -6.38 -23.39
N ARG A 345 25.37 -5.96 -22.19
CA ARG A 345 26.69 -6.27 -21.62
C ARG A 345 26.70 -6.09 -20.10
N GLY A 346 27.64 -6.80 -19.46
CA GLY A 346 27.99 -6.56 -18.07
C GLY A 346 26.99 -7.11 -17.05
N SER A 347 26.07 -8.00 -17.43
CA SER A 347 25.09 -8.60 -16.51
C SER A 347 25.72 -9.27 -15.29
N SER A 348 26.90 -9.89 -15.43
CA SER A 348 27.63 -10.50 -14.31
C SER A 348 28.19 -9.49 -13.30
N SER A 349 28.15 -8.19 -13.61
CA SER A 349 28.58 -7.10 -12.73
C SER A 349 27.39 -6.35 -12.14
N ALA A 350 26.16 -6.79 -12.40
CA ALA A 350 24.92 -6.20 -11.89
C ALA A 350 24.30 -7.07 -10.80
N SER A 351 23.81 -6.43 -9.74
CA SER A 351 23.10 -7.10 -8.65
C SER A 351 22.28 -6.09 -7.87
N VAL A 352 21.18 -6.54 -7.25
CA VAL A 352 20.48 -5.77 -6.23
C VAL A 352 21.20 -5.92 -4.89
N VAL A 353 21.39 -4.82 -4.16
CA VAL A 353 22.11 -4.77 -2.88
C VAL A 353 21.30 -4.03 -1.83
N SER A 354 21.50 -4.35 -0.56
CA SER A 354 20.83 -3.68 0.57
C SER A 354 21.61 -2.55 1.21
N SER A 355 22.80 -2.22 0.68
CA SER A 355 23.57 -1.05 1.11
C SER A 355 24.67 -0.73 0.11
N PRO A 356 24.83 0.55 -0.29
CA PRO A 356 23.96 1.68 -0.01
C PRO A 356 22.60 1.59 -0.73
N THR A 357 21.56 2.14 -0.09
CA THR A 357 20.25 2.39 -0.70
C THR A 357 19.91 3.87 -0.52
N HIS A 358 19.03 4.42 -1.34
CA HIS A 358 18.47 5.76 -1.18
C HIS A 358 17.07 5.68 -0.56
N SER A 359 16.19 4.92 -1.21
CA SER A 359 14.86 4.59 -0.73
C SER A 359 14.82 3.11 -0.35
N GLY A 360 13.87 2.74 0.49
CA GLY A 360 13.62 1.34 0.84
C GLY A 360 14.85 0.53 1.29
N SER A 361 14.81 -0.76 0.98
CA SER A 361 15.75 -1.78 1.44
C SER A 361 16.75 -2.19 0.37
N TYR A 362 16.53 -1.84 -0.90
CA TYR A 362 17.32 -2.33 -2.02
C TYR A 362 17.73 -1.23 -3.01
N ALA A 363 18.75 -1.50 -3.81
CA ALA A 363 19.22 -0.64 -4.89
C ALA A 363 20.00 -1.47 -5.91
N LEU A 364 20.00 -1.03 -7.17
CA LEU A 364 20.80 -1.63 -8.24
C LEU A 364 22.27 -1.22 -8.11
N GLU A 365 23.18 -2.20 -8.02
CA GLU A 365 24.63 -2.02 -8.00
C GLU A 365 25.30 -2.52 -9.29
N TYR A 366 26.21 -1.71 -9.84
CA TYR A 366 27.19 -2.09 -10.86
C TYR A 366 28.63 -1.98 -10.33
N THR A 367 29.42 -3.07 -10.34
CA THR A 367 30.73 -3.14 -9.66
C THR A 367 31.98 -3.13 -10.54
N ALA A 368 31.86 -3.36 -11.85
CA ALA A 368 33.02 -3.34 -12.76
C ALA A 368 32.65 -3.34 -14.25
N GLY A 369 33.43 -2.60 -15.05
CA GLY A 369 33.38 -2.63 -16.50
C GLY A 369 32.24 -1.82 -17.10
N ASN A 370 31.84 -2.18 -18.31
CA ASN A 370 30.72 -1.54 -19.00
C ASN A 370 29.47 -2.38 -18.77
N VAL A 371 28.53 -1.84 -18.02
CA VAL A 371 27.22 -2.45 -17.79
C VAL A 371 26.18 -1.60 -18.50
N GLU A 372 25.24 -2.26 -19.17
CA GLU A 372 24.16 -1.61 -19.90
C GLU A 372 22.91 -2.49 -19.83
N ALA A 373 21.88 -1.96 -19.17
CA ALA A 373 20.60 -2.60 -18.96
C ALA A 373 19.47 -1.68 -19.37
N ILE A 374 18.44 -2.24 -20.00
CA ILE A 374 17.22 -1.52 -20.36
C ILE A 374 16.00 -2.34 -19.98
N SER A 375 14.91 -1.68 -19.61
CA SER A 375 13.61 -2.29 -19.47
C SER A 375 12.62 -1.60 -20.41
N THR A 376 11.90 -2.40 -21.20
CA THR A 376 10.85 -1.93 -22.13
C THR A 376 9.49 -2.57 -21.86
N SER A 377 9.43 -3.49 -20.91
CA SER A 377 8.27 -4.24 -20.44
C SER A 377 8.62 -4.95 -19.13
N GLY A 378 7.65 -5.24 -18.27
CA GLY A 378 7.86 -5.93 -16.99
C GLY A 378 7.69 -5.01 -15.79
N LEU A 379 8.19 -3.77 -15.89
CA LEU A 379 7.96 -2.73 -14.89
C LEU A 379 6.53 -2.15 -14.90
N PRO A 380 6.08 -1.58 -13.76
CA PRO A 380 4.78 -0.94 -13.58
C PRO A 380 4.35 0.05 -14.66
N ASN A 381 5.27 0.95 -14.97
CA ASN A 381 5.01 2.21 -15.62
C ASN A 381 6.22 2.54 -16.49
N TYR A 382 6.00 3.34 -17.52
CA TYR A 382 7.08 3.87 -18.33
C TYR A 382 6.79 5.32 -18.67
N PRO A 383 7.80 6.21 -18.61
CA PRO A 383 7.60 7.61 -18.89
C PRO A 383 7.21 7.83 -20.36
N VAL A 384 6.33 8.79 -20.58
CA VAL A 384 5.94 9.30 -21.90
C VAL A 384 6.15 10.81 -22.00
N ALA A 385 6.16 11.33 -23.22
CA ALA A 385 6.19 12.77 -23.43
C ALA A 385 4.91 13.40 -22.87
N GLY A 386 5.06 14.25 -21.87
CA GLY A 386 4.03 14.79 -21.00
C GLY A 386 4.45 14.71 -19.54
N ASP A 387 5.26 13.70 -19.20
CA ASP A 387 5.57 13.35 -17.82
C ASP A 387 6.76 14.13 -17.25
N THR A 388 6.78 14.21 -15.93
CA THR A 388 7.98 14.47 -15.14
C THR A 388 8.32 13.19 -14.39
N PHE A 389 9.60 12.85 -14.28
CA PHE A 389 10.06 11.67 -13.57
C PHE A 389 11.48 11.88 -13.03
N SER A 390 11.87 11.14 -12.02
CA SER A 390 13.19 11.22 -11.40
C SER A 390 13.89 9.88 -11.32
N TYR A 391 15.21 9.93 -11.19
CA TYR A 391 16.07 8.80 -10.86
C TYR A 391 16.97 9.16 -9.67
N ARG A 392 17.35 8.17 -8.85
CA ARG A 392 18.46 8.31 -7.90
C ARG A 392 19.72 7.66 -8.44
N VAL A 393 20.85 8.33 -8.23
CA VAL A 393 22.16 7.84 -8.66
C VAL A 393 23.27 8.17 -7.66
N ARG A 394 24.16 7.22 -7.42
CA ARG A 394 25.34 7.37 -6.56
C ARG A 394 26.55 6.71 -7.21
N GLY A 395 27.66 7.44 -7.29
CA GLY A 395 28.96 6.91 -7.77
C GLY A 395 29.94 6.75 -6.62
N SER A 396 30.72 5.69 -6.61
CA SER A 396 31.76 5.41 -5.62
C SER A 396 33.08 5.02 -6.28
N GLY A 397 34.18 5.18 -5.54
CA GLY A 397 35.50 4.73 -5.99
C GLY A 397 36.09 5.50 -7.18
N GLY A 398 35.49 6.64 -7.56
CA GLY A 398 35.89 7.42 -8.74
C GLY A 398 35.00 7.21 -9.96
N ALA A 399 33.85 6.53 -9.80
CA ALA A 399 32.87 6.34 -10.85
C ALA A 399 32.54 7.68 -11.54
N SER A 400 32.59 7.67 -12.87
CA SER A 400 32.58 8.90 -13.67
C SER A 400 31.54 8.92 -14.79
N LYS A 401 30.94 7.80 -15.17
CA LYS A 401 29.99 7.79 -16.29
C LYS A 401 28.81 6.90 -15.96
N THR A 402 27.86 7.47 -15.23
CA THR A 402 26.55 6.88 -14.98
C THR A 402 25.55 7.50 -15.95
N ASN A 403 24.86 6.65 -16.70
CA ASN A 403 23.86 7.02 -17.67
C ASN A 403 22.50 6.52 -17.21
N LEU A 404 21.48 7.37 -17.31
CA LEU A 404 20.09 7.05 -17.01
C LEU A 404 19.27 7.32 -18.24
N SER A 405 18.58 6.30 -18.73
CA SER A 405 17.96 6.29 -20.04
C SER A 405 16.45 6.33 -19.96
N TYR A 406 15.81 7.02 -20.90
CA TYR A 406 14.35 7.10 -21.04
C TYR A 406 13.96 7.17 -22.52
N GLY A 407 12.68 6.90 -22.81
CA GLY A 407 12.22 6.79 -24.20
C GLY A 407 12.91 5.65 -24.94
N VAL A 408 13.32 4.60 -24.22
CA VAL A 408 14.08 3.48 -24.76
C VAL A 408 13.21 2.66 -25.72
N GLN A 409 13.71 2.45 -26.94
CA GLN A 409 13.11 1.51 -27.90
C GLN A 409 13.89 0.18 -27.93
N ASP A 410 15.22 0.28 -27.83
CA ASP A 410 16.16 -0.83 -27.76
C ASP A 410 17.55 -0.31 -27.32
N HIS A 411 18.55 -1.20 -27.26
CA HIS A 411 19.93 -0.85 -26.88
C HIS A 411 20.64 0.14 -27.84
N ALA A 412 20.09 0.40 -29.03
CA ALA A 412 20.65 1.32 -30.02
C ALA A 412 19.84 2.63 -30.17
N ASN A 413 18.66 2.74 -29.54
CA ASN A 413 17.69 3.81 -29.75
C ASN A 413 17.07 4.26 -28.41
N ARG A 414 17.59 5.35 -27.82
CA ARG A 414 17.13 5.91 -26.54
C ARG A 414 17.64 7.33 -26.27
N TYR A 415 16.99 8.07 -25.37
CA TYR A 415 17.64 9.22 -24.71
C TYR A 415 18.41 8.73 -23.49
N PHE A 416 19.49 9.43 -23.13
CA PHE A 416 20.13 9.20 -21.84
C PHE A 416 20.75 10.47 -21.26
N VAL A 417 20.57 10.65 -19.96
CA VAL A 417 21.26 11.65 -19.15
C VAL A 417 22.52 11.02 -18.60
N ARG A 418 23.66 11.66 -18.83
CA ARG A 418 24.94 11.29 -18.24
C ARG A 418 25.27 12.23 -17.10
N LEU A 419 25.39 11.67 -15.91
CA LEU A 419 26.01 12.33 -14.77
C LEU A 419 27.47 11.88 -14.67
N ASN A 420 28.38 12.83 -14.77
CA ASN A 420 29.81 12.57 -14.65
C ASN A 420 30.34 13.07 -13.30
N ILE A 421 30.17 12.22 -12.28
CA ILE A 421 30.46 12.57 -10.89
C ILE A 421 31.93 12.93 -10.69
N ALA A 422 32.85 12.24 -11.37
CA ALA A 422 34.28 12.51 -11.22
C ALA A 422 34.79 13.76 -12.00
N ASN A 423 34.02 14.26 -12.96
CA ASN A 423 34.41 15.43 -13.79
C ASN A 423 33.41 16.58 -13.71
N ASP A 424 32.51 16.58 -12.72
CA ASP A 424 31.61 17.70 -12.45
C ASP A 424 30.82 18.15 -13.69
N SER A 425 30.12 17.23 -14.35
CA SER A 425 29.33 17.57 -15.53
C SER A 425 28.04 16.77 -15.68
N LEU A 426 27.04 17.40 -16.30
CA LEU A 426 25.75 16.82 -16.66
C LEU A 426 25.51 17.00 -18.16
N ALA A 427 25.07 15.97 -18.88
CA ALA A 427 24.74 16.08 -20.29
C ALA A 427 23.61 15.15 -20.72
N LEU A 428 22.74 15.63 -21.61
CA LEU A 428 21.66 14.87 -22.24
C LEU A 428 22.05 14.50 -23.67
N TYR A 429 21.87 13.23 -24.01
CA TYR A 429 22.19 12.66 -25.31
C TYR A 429 20.99 11.94 -25.93
N ARG A 430 20.99 11.88 -27.26
CA ARG A 430 20.18 10.98 -28.07
C ARG A 430 21.07 9.88 -28.67
N LEU A 431 20.76 8.62 -28.44
CA LEU A 431 21.39 7.47 -29.08
C LEU A 431 20.47 6.97 -30.20
N GLU A 432 20.85 7.13 -31.46
CA GLU A 432 20.03 6.69 -32.61
C GLU A 432 20.85 5.78 -33.51
N GLY A 433 20.39 4.56 -33.74
CA GLY A 433 21.14 3.53 -34.47
C GLY A 433 22.52 3.25 -33.88
N GLY A 434 22.68 3.37 -32.56
CA GLY A 434 23.94 3.19 -31.84
C GLY A 434 24.90 4.39 -31.91
N SER A 435 24.49 5.51 -32.51
CA SER A 435 25.29 6.74 -32.58
C SER A 435 24.76 7.80 -31.63
N SER A 436 25.60 8.30 -30.73
CA SER A 436 25.22 9.32 -29.74
C SER A 436 25.34 10.74 -30.31
N THR A 437 24.31 11.56 -30.12
CA THR A 437 24.27 13.00 -30.38
C THR A 437 24.04 13.75 -29.08
N GLU A 438 24.89 14.71 -28.75
CA GLU A 438 24.69 15.59 -27.59
C GLU A 438 23.59 16.60 -27.87
N LEU A 439 22.60 16.69 -26.99
CA LEU A 439 21.47 17.60 -27.12
C LEU A 439 21.58 18.82 -26.23
N ALA A 440 22.10 18.66 -25.00
CA ALA A 440 22.41 19.73 -24.06
C ALA A 440 23.45 19.26 -23.04
N ALA A 441 24.21 20.19 -22.47
CA ALA A 441 25.19 19.87 -21.46
C ALA A 441 25.57 21.09 -20.59
N ASP A 442 25.96 20.80 -19.35
CA ASP A 442 26.65 21.68 -18.44
C ASP A 442 27.96 21.01 -18.01
N TRP A 443 29.07 21.62 -18.43
CA TRP A 443 30.42 21.09 -18.26
C TRP A 443 31.18 21.71 -17.09
N SER A 444 30.57 22.62 -16.33
CA SER A 444 31.34 23.43 -15.37
C SER A 444 30.61 23.95 -14.13
N THR A 445 29.28 23.93 -14.10
CA THR A 445 28.53 24.42 -12.93
C THR A 445 28.44 23.41 -11.78
N PRO A 446 28.10 22.13 -11.99
CA PRO A 446 27.88 21.23 -10.87
C PRO A 446 29.18 21.01 -10.08
N THR A 447 29.05 20.80 -8.78
CA THR A 447 30.16 20.37 -7.92
C THR A 447 29.72 19.10 -7.24
N LEU A 448 30.27 17.97 -7.68
CA LEU A 448 29.78 16.65 -7.33
C LEU A 448 30.77 15.95 -6.39
N SER A 449 30.24 15.02 -5.62
CA SER A 449 30.98 14.24 -4.64
C SER A 449 30.70 12.77 -4.86
N GLN A 450 31.75 11.95 -4.72
CA GLN A 450 31.59 10.50 -4.63
C GLN A 450 30.80 10.16 -3.36
N ASP A 451 30.26 8.95 -3.31
CA ASP A 451 29.55 8.38 -2.17
C ASP A 451 28.28 9.16 -1.76
N THR A 452 27.77 10.02 -2.65
CA THR A 452 26.60 10.89 -2.44
C THR A 452 25.49 10.49 -3.41
N TRP A 453 24.26 10.39 -2.92
CA TRP A 453 23.07 10.23 -3.74
C TRP A 453 22.66 11.57 -4.37
N TYR A 454 22.38 11.55 -5.66
CA TYR A 454 21.85 12.67 -6.43
C TYR A 454 20.51 12.28 -7.02
N GLU A 455 19.63 13.28 -7.19
CA GLU A 455 18.39 13.14 -7.94
C GLU A 455 18.54 13.75 -9.32
N LEU A 456 18.13 13.01 -10.35
CA LEU A 456 17.98 13.52 -11.70
C LEU A 456 16.51 13.55 -12.06
N GLU A 457 15.92 14.74 -12.06
CA GLU A 457 14.56 14.96 -12.56
C GLU A 457 14.59 15.29 -14.05
N VAL A 458 13.73 14.63 -14.82
CA VAL A 458 13.50 14.86 -16.24
C VAL A 458 12.05 15.27 -16.43
N GLN A 459 11.85 16.51 -16.90
CA GLN A 459 10.58 16.99 -17.41
C GLN A 459 10.57 16.79 -18.92
N TRP A 460 9.86 15.77 -19.38
CA TRP A 460 9.76 15.42 -20.79
C TRP A 460 8.48 16.01 -21.37
N GLY A 461 8.52 17.24 -21.84
CA GLY A 461 7.34 17.95 -22.33
C GLY A 461 6.68 17.29 -23.55
N ALA A 462 5.35 17.29 -23.59
CA ALA A 462 4.52 16.69 -24.66
C ALA A 462 4.82 17.19 -26.09
N SER A 463 5.46 18.36 -26.22
CA SER A 463 5.88 18.95 -27.50
C SER A 463 7.34 18.67 -27.87
N GLY A 464 7.99 17.73 -27.16
CA GLY A 464 9.39 17.35 -27.36
C GLY A 464 10.40 18.22 -26.62
N GLY A 465 9.95 19.04 -25.66
CA GLY A 465 10.85 19.74 -24.74
C GLY A 465 11.45 18.77 -23.73
N HIS A 466 12.72 18.96 -23.37
CA HIS A 466 13.36 18.21 -22.29
C HIS A 466 14.01 19.21 -21.35
N THR A 467 13.70 19.13 -20.06
CA THR A 467 14.42 19.84 -19.01
C THR A 467 14.92 18.80 -18.02
N VAL A 468 16.23 18.77 -17.79
CA VAL A 468 16.87 17.87 -16.83
C VAL A 468 17.42 18.72 -15.69
N THR A 469 16.94 18.48 -14.48
CA THR A 469 17.38 19.16 -13.26
C THR A 469 18.12 18.17 -12.37
N LEU A 470 19.30 18.56 -11.88
CA LEU A 470 20.09 17.78 -10.94
C LEU A 470 19.95 18.39 -9.55
N PHE A 471 19.55 17.58 -8.56
CA PHE A 471 19.49 17.96 -7.16
C PHE A 471 20.53 17.21 -6.33
N ASP A 472 21.05 17.85 -5.29
CA ASP A 472 21.92 17.20 -4.31
C ASP A 472 21.12 16.37 -3.30
N ALA A 473 21.83 15.70 -2.38
CA ALA A 473 21.21 14.87 -1.35
C ALA A 473 20.28 15.63 -0.38
N GLY A 474 20.37 16.96 -0.33
CA GLY A 474 19.47 17.81 0.46
C GLY A 474 18.29 18.36 -0.34
N GLY A 475 18.09 17.90 -1.59
CA GLY A 475 17.04 18.39 -2.48
C GLY A 475 17.32 19.78 -3.07
N THR A 476 18.53 20.31 -2.93
CA THR A 476 18.88 21.62 -3.50
C THR A 476 19.30 21.46 -4.96
N GLN A 477 18.74 22.30 -5.85
CA GLN A 477 19.10 22.29 -7.27
C GLN A 477 20.57 22.66 -7.45
N VAL A 478 21.33 21.77 -8.08
CA VAL A 478 22.75 21.94 -8.42
C VAL A 478 22.89 22.61 -9.79
N THR A 479 22.21 22.08 -10.81
CA THR A 479 22.19 22.65 -12.17
C THR A 479 20.97 22.16 -12.95
N GLN A 480 20.69 22.79 -14.09
CA GLN A 480 19.62 22.42 -15.01
C GLN A 480 20.07 22.63 -16.46
N ILE A 481 19.69 21.69 -17.33
CA ILE A 481 19.89 21.79 -18.78
C ILE A 481 18.56 21.56 -19.50
N SER A 482 18.37 22.23 -20.64
CA SER A 482 17.16 22.06 -21.45
C SER A 482 17.47 22.01 -22.94
N THR A 483 16.64 21.29 -23.68
CA THR A 483 16.70 21.16 -25.15
C THR A 483 15.34 20.79 -25.71
N ALA A 484 15.25 20.63 -27.03
CA ALA A 484 14.06 20.10 -27.69
C ALA A 484 14.43 19.01 -28.69
N ASP A 485 13.85 17.83 -28.54
CA ASP A 485 13.99 16.69 -29.44
C ASP A 485 12.72 15.83 -29.35
N SER A 486 12.13 15.47 -30.48
CA SER A 486 10.87 14.71 -30.55
C SER A 486 11.05 13.38 -31.27
N THR A 487 12.27 12.82 -31.27
CA THR A 487 12.58 11.55 -31.95
C THR A 487 11.77 10.39 -31.39
N TRP A 488 11.66 10.31 -30.06
CA TRP A 488 10.73 9.43 -29.35
C TRP A 488 9.77 10.26 -28.51
N THR A 489 8.60 9.69 -28.22
CA THR A 489 7.53 10.29 -27.38
C THR A 489 7.02 9.34 -26.29
N SER A 490 7.54 8.12 -26.24
CA SER A 490 7.29 7.09 -25.23
C SER A 490 8.41 6.06 -25.31
N GLY A 491 8.61 5.27 -24.26
CA GLY A 491 9.53 4.14 -24.29
C GLY A 491 10.01 3.75 -22.91
N GLY A 492 10.86 2.73 -22.88
CA GLY A 492 11.41 2.16 -21.66
C GLY A 492 12.33 3.08 -20.85
N VAL A 493 12.85 2.52 -19.76
CA VAL A 493 13.91 3.11 -18.93
C VAL A 493 15.19 2.26 -18.99
N GLY A 494 16.30 2.74 -18.44
CA GLY A 494 17.52 1.92 -18.34
C GLY A 494 18.69 2.60 -17.67
N TYR A 495 19.73 1.82 -17.38
CA TYR A 495 20.93 2.26 -16.67
C TYR A 495 22.18 1.74 -17.35
N ASP A 496 23.13 2.64 -17.60
CA ASP A 496 24.48 2.26 -18.02
C ASP A 496 25.52 2.81 -17.05
N ALA A 497 26.59 2.05 -16.82
CA ALA A 497 27.80 2.59 -16.21
C ALA A 497 29.06 2.12 -16.94
N TYR A 498 30.05 3.02 -17.02
CA TYR A 498 31.37 2.72 -17.58
C TYR A 498 32.41 2.86 -16.47
N LEU A 499 32.69 1.74 -15.81
CA LEU A 499 33.43 1.69 -14.55
C LEU A 499 34.85 1.14 -14.74
N GLY A 500 35.80 1.84 -14.13
CA GLY A 500 37.16 1.38 -13.89
C GLY A 500 37.23 0.31 -12.79
N SER A 501 38.45 -0.19 -12.54
CA SER A 501 38.66 -1.17 -11.46
C SER A 501 38.48 -0.50 -10.09
N GLY A 502 37.53 -1.02 -9.29
CA GLY A 502 37.22 -0.50 -7.96
C GLY A 502 36.24 0.68 -7.95
N GLU A 503 35.67 1.02 -9.09
CA GLU A 503 34.57 1.99 -9.21
C GLU A 503 33.23 1.25 -9.14
N THR A 504 32.25 1.84 -8.46
CA THR A 504 30.90 1.28 -8.34
C THR A 504 29.86 2.36 -8.64
N ALA A 505 28.78 1.99 -9.32
CA ALA A 505 27.61 2.85 -9.50
C ALA A 505 26.39 2.20 -8.86
N TYR A 506 25.55 3.02 -8.26
CA TYR A 506 24.29 2.63 -7.66
C TYR A 506 23.16 3.45 -8.28
N PHE A 507 22.04 2.79 -8.55
CA PHE A 507 20.81 3.39 -9.04
C PHE A 507 19.66 2.93 -8.18
N ASP A 508 18.70 3.80 -7.98
CA ASP A 508 17.58 3.54 -7.10
C ASP A 508 16.39 4.43 -7.51
N ASP A 509 15.20 4.03 -7.10
CA ASP A 509 14.00 4.85 -6.99
C ASP A 509 13.70 5.71 -8.23
N VAL A 510 13.38 5.05 -9.33
CA VAL A 510 12.86 5.69 -10.53
C VAL A 510 11.36 5.81 -10.41
N ARG A 511 10.87 7.04 -10.48
CA ARG A 511 9.46 7.35 -10.32
C ARG A 511 9.01 8.48 -11.23
N LEU A 512 7.81 8.37 -11.77
CA LEU A 512 7.04 9.51 -12.23
C LEU A 512 6.87 10.50 -11.07
N LYS A 513 6.73 11.77 -11.40
CA LYS A 513 6.28 12.78 -10.46
C LYS A 513 4.88 13.17 -10.88
N THR A 514 3.93 12.96 -9.98
CA THR A 514 2.55 13.38 -10.20
C THR A 514 2.54 14.89 -10.39
N ALA A 515 1.78 15.37 -11.36
CA ALA A 515 1.69 16.78 -11.65
C ALA A 515 0.92 17.49 -10.53
N THR A 516 1.63 17.94 -9.50
CA THR A 516 1.02 18.69 -8.40
C THR A 516 0.36 19.94 -8.95
N THR A 517 -0.96 20.05 -8.80
CA THR A 517 -1.69 21.27 -9.12
C THR A 517 -1.64 22.19 -7.92
N VAL A 518 -0.84 23.26 -8.03
CA VAL A 518 -0.80 24.33 -7.02
C VAL A 518 -2.15 25.04 -7.00
N VAL A 519 -2.87 24.87 -5.89
CA VAL A 519 -4.08 25.64 -5.58
C VAL A 519 -3.65 27.05 -5.20
N ASP A 520 -2.70 27.17 -4.27
CA ASP A 520 -2.10 28.42 -3.83
C ASP A 520 -0.78 28.19 -3.08
N ASP A 521 0.28 28.87 -3.51
CA ASP A 521 1.61 28.89 -2.88
C ASP A 521 1.96 30.31 -2.37
N PHE A 522 1.03 31.27 -2.47
CA PHE A 522 1.21 32.67 -2.12
C PHE A 522 2.36 33.40 -2.83
N GLU A 523 2.95 32.82 -3.88
CA GLU A 523 4.14 33.38 -4.53
C GLU A 523 3.84 34.64 -5.34
N ASP A 524 2.57 34.87 -5.67
CA ASP A 524 2.10 36.10 -6.31
C ASP A 524 1.99 37.29 -5.32
N GLY A 525 2.07 37.03 -4.02
CA GLY A 525 1.96 38.01 -2.95
C GLY A 525 0.57 38.63 -2.80
N ASP A 526 -0.47 38.02 -3.39
CA ASP A 526 -1.85 38.43 -3.29
C ASP A 526 -2.64 37.47 -2.38
N ILE A 527 -3.68 38.00 -1.74
CA ILE A 527 -4.66 37.22 -0.95
C ILE A 527 -6.09 37.70 -1.25
N SER A 528 -6.31 38.32 -2.40
CA SER A 528 -7.57 38.99 -2.75
C SER A 528 -8.69 38.01 -3.10
N GLU A 529 -8.31 36.78 -3.46
CA GLU A 529 -9.16 35.63 -3.69
C GLU A 529 -9.70 34.99 -2.40
N TYR A 530 -9.18 35.37 -1.23
CA TYR A 530 -9.75 34.98 0.06
C TYR A 530 -10.80 35.98 0.56
N ASN A 531 -11.98 35.44 0.86
CA ASN A 531 -13.04 36.11 1.58
C ASN A 531 -12.85 35.95 3.08
N PHE A 532 -12.80 37.06 3.80
CA PHE A 532 -12.63 37.09 5.26
C PHE A 532 -13.95 37.37 5.97
N ASP A 533 -14.39 36.46 6.85
CA ASP A 533 -15.49 36.73 7.79
C ASP A 533 -15.01 37.61 8.96
N ARG A 534 -13.74 37.45 9.35
CA ARG A 534 -13.11 38.15 10.46
C ARG A 534 -11.59 38.19 10.35
N GLY A 535 -11.00 39.16 11.04
CA GLY A 535 -9.55 39.20 11.26
C GLY A 535 -8.70 39.61 10.05
N SER A 536 -9.30 40.14 8.97
CA SER A 536 -8.57 40.51 7.74
C SER A 536 -7.42 41.51 7.97
N SER A 537 -7.52 42.39 8.98
CA SER A 537 -6.44 43.31 9.33
C SER A 537 -5.22 42.64 9.96
N SER A 538 -5.32 41.37 10.36
CA SER A 538 -4.24 40.57 10.94
C SER A 538 -3.67 39.56 9.94
N ALA A 539 -4.08 39.61 8.66
CA ALA A 539 -3.63 38.71 7.61
C ALA A 539 -2.74 39.44 6.60
N SER A 540 -1.61 38.84 6.25
CA SER A 540 -0.70 39.36 5.23
C SER A 540 0.20 38.26 4.67
N VAL A 541 0.69 38.43 3.45
CA VAL A 541 1.78 37.61 2.92
C VAL A 541 3.12 38.13 3.44
N VAL A 542 3.99 37.24 3.89
CA VAL A 542 5.33 37.53 4.43
C VAL A 542 6.39 36.75 3.71
N SER A 543 7.63 37.22 3.76
CA SER A 543 8.78 36.54 3.12
C SER A 543 9.66 35.75 4.10
N SER A 544 9.26 35.66 5.35
CA SER A 544 9.91 34.82 6.37
C SER A 544 9.01 34.73 7.61
N PRO A 545 8.76 33.52 8.16
CA PRO A 545 9.10 32.21 7.60
C PRO A 545 8.37 31.92 6.27
N THR A 546 8.93 31.04 5.46
CA THR A 546 8.26 30.40 4.31
C THR A 546 8.59 28.90 4.38
N HIS A 547 7.74 28.05 3.80
CA HIS A 547 8.03 26.63 3.64
C HIS A 547 8.75 26.40 2.32
N SER A 548 8.08 26.77 1.23
CA SER A 548 8.65 26.79 -0.12
C SER A 548 8.72 28.24 -0.62
N GLY A 549 9.31 28.44 -1.79
CA GLY A 549 9.28 29.75 -2.44
C GLY A 549 9.83 30.93 -1.61
N SER A 550 9.24 32.10 -1.86
CA SER A 550 9.60 33.40 -1.32
C SER A 550 8.56 33.98 -0.36
N TYR A 551 7.35 33.42 -0.32
CA TYR A 551 6.20 33.97 0.38
C TYR A 551 5.38 32.92 1.13
N ALA A 552 4.69 33.34 2.18
CA ALA A 552 3.73 32.53 2.93
C ALA A 552 2.65 33.42 3.55
N LEU A 553 1.47 32.87 3.83
CA LEU A 553 0.38 33.58 4.52
C LEU A 553 0.63 33.63 6.03
N GLU A 554 0.65 34.82 6.64
CA GLU A 554 0.75 35.03 8.09
C GLU A 554 -0.54 35.59 8.69
N TYR A 555 -0.97 35.02 9.82
CA TYR A 555 -1.92 35.59 10.77
C TYR A 555 -1.24 35.96 12.09
N THR A 556 -1.41 37.20 12.58
CA THR A 556 -0.63 37.70 13.75
C THR A 556 -1.41 37.99 15.04
N ALA A 557 -2.75 37.99 15.02
CA ALA A 557 -3.55 38.28 16.20
C ALA A 557 -5.05 37.99 16.05
N GLY A 558 -5.63 37.44 17.11
CA GLY A 558 -7.08 37.26 17.26
C GLY A 558 -7.61 36.08 16.46
N ASN A 559 -8.92 36.11 16.19
CA ASN A 559 -9.57 35.09 15.38
C ASN A 559 -9.58 35.56 13.92
N VAL A 560 -8.80 34.89 13.08
CA VAL A 560 -8.76 35.12 11.65
C VAL A 560 -9.42 33.94 10.96
N GLU A 561 -10.22 34.21 9.95
CA GLU A 561 -10.89 33.21 9.14
C GLU A 561 -11.01 33.72 7.71
N ALA A 562 -10.46 32.95 6.78
CA ALA A 562 -10.47 33.25 5.36
C ALA A 562 -10.81 31.99 4.55
N ILE A 563 -11.62 32.16 3.52
CA ILE A 563 -11.97 31.07 2.59
C ILE A 563 -11.87 31.54 1.15
N SER A 564 -11.52 30.64 0.25
CA SER A 564 -11.56 30.87 -1.20
C SER A 564 -12.49 29.83 -1.82
N THR A 565 -13.54 30.29 -2.50
CA THR A 565 -14.47 29.43 -3.27
C THR A 565 -14.44 29.72 -4.77
N SER A 566 -13.64 30.71 -5.18
CA SER A 566 -13.38 31.10 -6.57
C SER A 566 -12.18 32.05 -6.60
N GLY A 567 -11.41 32.04 -7.69
CA GLY A 567 -10.30 32.98 -7.90
C GLY A 567 -8.93 32.28 -7.96
N LEU A 568 -8.82 31.10 -7.33
CA LEU A 568 -7.65 30.23 -7.44
C LEU A 568 -7.73 29.33 -8.69
N ASN A 569 -6.60 28.74 -9.07
CA ASN A 569 -6.47 27.93 -10.29
C ASN A 569 -7.20 26.59 -10.22
N ALA A 570 -7.31 26.02 -9.01
CA ALA A 570 -7.95 24.74 -8.76
C ALA A 570 -8.54 24.70 -7.34
N TYR A 571 -9.36 23.68 -7.08
CA TYR A 571 -9.90 23.38 -5.76
C TYR A 571 -10.07 21.87 -5.60
N PRO A 572 -9.80 21.31 -4.41
CA PRO A 572 -9.91 19.88 -4.19
C PRO A 572 -11.36 19.39 -4.24
N SER A 573 -11.50 18.13 -4.61
CA SER A 573 -12.74 17.39 -4.73
C SER A 573 -12.60 15.96 -4.22
N ALA A 574 -13.73 15.30 -3.95
CA ALA A 574 -13.71 13.91 -3.56
C ALA A 574 -13.20 13.05 -4.73
N GLY A 575 -12.12 12.31 -4.48
CA GLY A 575 -11.26 11.64 -5.45
C GLY A 575 -9.82 12.12 -5.37
N ASP A 576 -9.57 13.30 -4.80
CA ASP A 576 -8.24 13.92 -4.78
C ASP A 576 -7.48 13.63 -3.47
N THR A 577 -6.16 13.57 -3.57
CA THR A 577 -5.23 13.76 -2.45
C THR A 577 -4.68 15.18 -2.53
N PHE A 578 -4.60 15.87 -1.40
CA PHE A 578 -4.07 17.23 -1.36
C PHE A 578 -3.42 17.53 -0.02
N SER A 579 -2.46 18.44 0.00
CA SER A 579 -1.77 18.81 1.22
C SER A 579 -1.77 20.32 1.48
N TYR A 580 -1.46 20.68 2.72
CA TYR A 580 -1.27 22.04 3.19
C TYR A 580 -0.02 22.09 4.07
N ARG A 581 0.65 23.24 4.11
CA ARG A 581 1.70 23.52 5.12
C ARG A 581 1.18 24.42 6.22
N VAL A 582 1.58 24.12 7.45
CA VAL A 582 1.19 24.92 8.63
C VAL A 582 2.34 25.06 9.62
N ARG A 583 2.48 26.25 10.21
CA ARG A 583 3.44 26.55 11.28
C ARG A 583 2.83 27.48 12.31
N GLY A 584 2.98 27.15 13.58
CA GLY A 584 2.57 27.98 14.71
C GLY A 584 3.78 28.58 15.43
N SER A 585 3.68 29.83 15.85
CA SER A 585 4.72 30.52 16.62
C SER A 585 4.14 31.24 17.83
N GLY A 586 4.97 31.44 18.85
CA GLY A 586 4.61 32.23 20.03
C GLY A 586 3.60 31.55 20.98
N GLY A 587 3.33 30.25 20.81
CA GLY A 587 2.32 29.51 21.56
C GLY A 587 1.01 29.32 20.82
N ALA A 588 0.97 29.62 19.51
CA ALA A 588 -0.20 29.41 18.68
C ALA A 588 -0.68 27.96 18.79
N ALA A 589 -1.92 27.81 19.24
CA ALA A 589 -2.52 26.51 19.48
C ALA A 589 -3.34 26.08 18.27
N LYS A 590 -4.41 26.81 17.94
CA LYS A 590 -5.48 26.31 17.05
C LYS A 590 -5.38 26.90 15.66
N THR A 591 -4.79 26.15 14.73
CA THR A 591 -4.82 26.41 13.29
C THR A 591 -5.76 25.43 12.62
N ASN A 592 -6.66 25.93 11.77
CA ASN A 592 -7.56 25.10 10.99
C ASN A 592 -7.26 25.27 9.50
N LEU A 593 -7.32 24.17 8.76
CA LEU A 593 -7.19 24.11 7.31
C LEU A 593 -8.47 23.49 6.77
N SER A 594 -9.11 24.16 5.82
CA SER A 594 -10.48 23.84 5.39
C SER A 594 -10.52 23.42 3.94
N TYR A 595 -11.37 22.44 3.63
CA TYR A 595 -11.64 21.96 2.28
C TYR A 595 -13.15 21.64 2.12
N GLY A 596 -13.59 21.40 0.88
CA GLY A 596 -15.02 21.23 0.58
C GLY A 596 -15.85 22.46 0.94
N VAL A 597 -15.22 23.65 0.94
CA VAL A 597 -15.84 24.89 1.43
C VAL A 597 -16.98 25.34 0.51
N GLN A 598 -18.18 25.45 1.07
CA GLN A 598 -19.35 26.08 0.42
C GLN A 598 -19.59 27.51 0.91
N GLY A 599 -18.91 27.90 2.00
CA GLY A 599 -19.00 29.21 2.64
C GLY A 599 -18.52 29.14 4.10
N HIS A 600 -18.52 30.27 4.80
CA HIS A 600 -18.03 30.40 6.19
C HIS A 600 -18.74 29.52 7.23
N THR A 601 -19.88 28.93 6.88
CA THR A 601 -20.69 28.10 7.80
C THR A 601 -20.85 26.65 7.33
N ASN A 602 -20.26 26.28 6.19
CA ASN A 602 -20.42 24.97 5.55
C ASN A 602 -19.08 24.54 4.93
N ARG A 603 -18.32 23.67 5.62
CA ARG A 603 -17.00 23.17 5.18
C ARG A 603 -16.52 21.99 6.04
N TYR A 604 -15.59 21.21 5.51
CA TYR A 604 -14.70 20.42 6.38
C TYR A 604 -13.56 21.30 6.87
N PHE A 605 -13.05 21.02 8.06
CA PHE A 605 -11.79 21.59 8.50
C PHE A 605 -11.03 20.62 9.39
N VAL A 606 -9.72 20.58 9.21
CA VAL A 606 -8.80 19.88 10.08
C VAL A 606 -8.16 20.90 10.99
N ARG A 607 -8.19 20.62 12.30
CA ARG A 607 -7.48 21.39 13.30
C ARG A 607 -6.17 20.70 13.64
N VAL A 608 -5.07 21.39 13.38
CA VAL A 608 -3.76 21.07 13.96
C VAL A 608 -3.60 21.93 15.20
N ASN A 609 -3.48 21.29 16.36
CA ASN A 609 -3.33 21.98 17.65
C ASN A 609 -1.87 21.90 18.12
N ILE A 610 -1.03 22.84 17.69
CA ILE A 610 0.43 22.76 17.83
C ILE A 610 0.87 22.87 19.29
N ALA A 611 0.13 23.62 20.12
CA ALA A 611 0.48 23.78 21.53
C ALA A 611 -0.06 22.66 22.43
N ASP A 612 -1.08 21.93 21.97
CA ASP A 612 -1.75 20.88 22.76
C ASP A 612 -1.52 19.47 22.17
N ASP A 613 -0.64 19.32 21.18
CA ASP A 613 -0.24 18.02 20.62
C ASP A 613 -1.43 17.17 20.11
N SER A 614 -2.29 17.77 19.27
CA SER A 614 -3.48 17.06 18.77
C SER A 614 -3.87 17.40 17.33
N LEU A 615 -4.52 16.46 16.66
CA LEU A 615 -5.10 16.57 15.33
C LEU A 615 -6.59 16.19 15.37
N ALA A 616 -7.46 16.96 14.72
CA ALA A 616 -8.89 16.61 14.66
C ALA A 616 -9.57 17.10 13.39
N LEU A 617 -10.37 16.23 12.77
CA LEU A 617 -11.20 16.52 11.61
C LEU A 617 -12.64 16.85 12.03
N TYR A 618 -13.17 17.93 11.48
CA TYR A 618 -14.51 18.42 11.77
C TYR A 618 -15.32 18.67 10.50
N ARG A 619 -16.62 18.48 10.64
CA ARG A 619 -17.64 19.01 9.73
C ARG A 619 -18.28 20.25 10.32
N LEU A 620 -18.20 21.39 9.65
CA LEU A 620 -18.96 22.60 10.00
C LEU A 620 -20.19 22.70 9.09
N GLU A 621 -21.39 22.55 9.64
CA GLU A 621 -22.64 22.60 8.86
C GLU A 621 -23.62 23.59 9.51
N GLY A 622 -24.08 24.59 8.76
CA GLY A 622 -24.92 25.66 9.29
C GLY A 622 -24.31 26.42 10.47
N GLY A 623 -22.97 26.44 10.57
CA GLY A 623 -22.22 27.06 11.68
C GLY A 623 -22.08 26.18 12.92
N SER A 624 -22.54 24.92 12.87
CA SER A 624 -22.36 23.94 13.95
C SER A 624 -21.27 22.94 13.59
N SER A 625 -20.27 22.80 14.46
CA SER A 625 -19.17 21.85 14.28
C SER A 625 -19.52 20.46 14.82
N THR A 626 -19.28 19.42 14.02
CA THR A 626 -19.34 18.01 14.40
C THR A 626 -17.93 17.43 14.26
N GLU A 627 -17.41 16.80 15.31
CA GLU A 627 -16.14 16.08 15.24
C GLU A 627 -16.35 14.76 14.52
N LEU A 628 -15.52 14.50 13.49
CA LEU A 628 -15.58 13.28 12.69
C LEU A 628 -14.53 12.28 13.17
N ALA A 629 -13.30 12.74 13.40
CA ALA A 629 -12.20 11.95 13.95
C ALA A 629 -11.20 12.86 14.67
N ALA A 630 -10.45 12.30 15.62
CA ALA A 630 -9.41 13.04 16.33
C ALA A 630 -8.37 12.11 16.96
N ASP A 631 -7.13 12.60 17.00
CA ASP A 631 -6.06 12.12 17.85
C ASP A 631 -5.67 13.23 18.82
N TRP A 632 -5.83 12.96 20.11
CA TRP A 632 -5.63 13.94 21.19
C TRP A 632 -4.29 13.82 21.91
N SER A 633 -3.41 12.89 21.52
CA SER A 633 -2.21 12.62 22.32
C SER A 633 -1.03 11.97 21.60
N THR A 634 -1.17 11.48 20.38
CA THR A 634 -0.07 10.81 19.66
C THR A 634 0.96 11.77 19.06
N PRO A 635 0.59 12.83 18.31
CA PRO A 635 1.60 13.65 17.66
C PRO A 635 2.39 14.44 18.70
N THR A 636 3.70 14.60 18.49
CA THR A 636 4.53 15.53 19.29
C THR A 636 4.88 16.72 18.42
N LEU A 637 4.30 17.88 18.72
CA LEU A 637 4.43 19.09 17.93
C LEU A 637 5.33 20.12 18.62
N SER A 638 5.84 21.04 17.83
CA SER A 638 6.78 22.06 18.25
C SER A 638 6.41 23.38 17.59
N GLN A 639 6.50 24.45 18.37
CA GLN A 639 6.40 25.80 17.83
C GLN A 639 7.58 26.05 16.89
N ASP A 640 7.38 26.97 15.95
CA ASP A 640 8.37 27.41 14.98
C ASP A 640 8.81 26.34 13.96
N THR A 641 8.07 25.23 13.86
CA THR A 641 8.27 24.12 12.92
C THR A 641 7.15 24.07 11.87
N TRP A 642 7.51 23.79 10.61
CA TRP A 642 6.55 23.51 9.54
C TRP A 642 6.10 22.05 9.60
N TYR A 643 4.80 21.85 9.43
CA TYR A 643 4.15 20.55 9.31
C TYR A 643 3.39 20.46 8.01
N GLU A 644 3.29 19.24 7.49
CA GLU A 644 2.41 18.92 6.36
C GLU A 644 1.13 18.30 6.87
N LEU A 645 0.01 18.75 6.33
CA LEU A 645 -1.26 18.11 6.49
C LEU A 645 -1.73 17.57 5.14
N GLU A 646 -1.59 16.26 4.95
CA GLU A 646 -2.13 15.55 3.79
C GLU A 646 -3.57 15.10 4.07
N VAL A 647 -4.44 15.25 3.09
CA VAL A 647 -5.84 14.81 3.11
C VAL A 647 -6.11 13.99 1.86
N GLN A 648 -6.38 12.71 2.06
CA GLN A 648 -6.93 11.82 1.05
C GLN A 648 -8.45 11.88 1.18
N TRP A 649 -9.12 12.52 0.23
CA TRP A 649 -10.57 12.68 0.25
C TRP A 649 -11.19 11.74 -0.79
N GLU A 650 -11.59 10.56 -0.38
CA GLU A 650 -12.07 9.53 -1.29
C GLU A 650 -13.44 9.87 -1.91
N SER A 651 -13.66 9.43 -3.14
CA SER A 651 -14.97 9.56 -3.83
C SER A 651 -16.13 8.89 -3.07
N GLY A 652 -15.85 7.87 -2.27
CA GLY A 652 -16.79 7.20 -1.37
C GLY A 652 -17.16 7.99 -0.10
N GLY A 653 -16.56 9.17 0.10
CA GLY A 653 -16.71 9.99 1.31
C GLY A 653 -15.78 9.60 2.45
N GLY A 654 -14.81 8.73 2.21
CA GLY A 654 -13.69 8.50 3.12
C GLY A 654 -12.80 9.74 3.20
N HIS A 655 -12.29 10.01 4.40
CA HIS A 655 -11.29 11.05 4.64
C HIS A 655 -10.18 10.39 5.45
N THR A 656 -8.97 10.35 4.91
CA THR A 656 -7.77 10.01 5.66
C THR A 656 -6.92 11.26 5.75
N VAL A 657 -6.60 11.66 6.97
CA VAL A 657 -5.86 12.88 7.27
C VAL A 657 -4.56 12.49 7.96
N THR A 658 -3.44 12.75 7.30
CA THR A 658 -2.10 12.42 7.78
C THR A 658 -1.37 13.71 8.14
N LEU A 659 -0.81 13.78 9.35
CA LEU A 659 0.05 14.89 9.76
C LEU A 659 1.50 14.42 9.71
N LEU A 660 2.33 15.10 8.92
CA LEU A 660 3.74 14.77 8.73
C LEU A 660 4.64 15.89 9.26
N ASP A 661 5.84 15.52 9.69
CA ASP A 661 6.89 16.49 10.03
C ASP A 661 7.60 17.06 8.78
N GLY A 662 8.51 18.01 8.99
CA GLY A 662 9.26 18.63 7.89
C GLY A 662 10.23 17.71 7.13
N SER A 663 10.36 16.43 7.53
CA SER A 663 11.09 15.41 6.77
C SER A 663 10.17 14.52 5.92
N GLY A 664 8.85 14.71 6.02
CA GLY A 664 7.85 13.82 5.42
C GLY A 664 7.56 12.57 6.25
N SER A 665 8.03 12.50 7.51
CA SER A 665 7.71 11.37 8.38
C SER A 665 6.33 11.55 9.01
N GLN A 666 5.49 10.52 8.95
CA GLN A 666 4.17 10.53 9.58
C GLN A 666 4.28 10.66 11.11
N LEU A 667 3.60 11.66 11.67
CA LEU A 667 3.46 11.86 13.12
C LEU A 667 2.19 11.21 13.66
N THR A 668 1.09 11.31 12.91
CA THR A 668 -0.20 10.69 13.26
C THR A 668 -1.11 10.67 12.04
N GLN A 669 -2.12 9.80 12.07
CA GLN A 669 -3.16 9.72 11.05
C GLN A 669 -4.53 9.54 11.71
N ILE A 670 -5.56 10.17 11.15
CA ILE A 670 -6.96 9.98 11.55
C ILE A 670 -7.82 9.73 10.32
N SER A 671 -8.85 8.89 10.45
CA SER A 671 -9.78 8.61 9.35
C SER A 671 -11.23 8.74 9.79
N ALA A 672 -12.07 9.19 8.87
CA ALA A 672 -13.52 9.29 9.05
C ALA A 672 -14.26 9.08 7.73
N THR A 673 -15.58 8.87 7.80
CA THR A 673 -16.44 8.83 6.61
C THR A 673 -17.53 9.89 6.72
N ASP A 674 -17.58 10.82 5.77
CA ASP A 674 -18.64 11.83 5.65
C ASP A 674 -18.74 12.31 4.20
N SER A 675 -19.93 12.21 3.60
CA SER A 675 -20.17 12.58 2.20
C SER A 675 -21.03 13.84 2.05
N THR A 676 -21.04 14.72 3.06
CA THR A 676 -21.87 15.95 3.06
C THR A 676 -21.50 16.89 1.92
N TRP A 677 -20.21 17.01 1.61
CA TRP A 677 -19.71 17.69 0.42
C TRP A 677 -18.84 16.73 -0.39
N THR A 678 -18.72 16.97 -1.69
CA THR A 678 -17.89 16.17 -2.61
C THR A 678 -16.97 17.04 -3.47
N SER A 679 -17.04 18.36 -3.31
CA SER A 679 -16.15 19.35 -3.89
C SER A 679 -16.35 20.68 -3.16
N GLY A 680 -15.39 21.59 -3.25
CA GLY A 680 -15.56 22.94 -2.73
C GLY A 680 -14.24 23.66 -2.55
N GLY A 681 -14.33 24.89 -2.06
CA GLY A 681 -13.18 25.76 -1.84
C GLY A 681 -12.20 25.27 -0.78
N VAL A 682 -11.16 26.07 -0.55
CA VAL A 682 -10.18 25.92 0.54
C VAL A 682 -10.26 27.07 1.53
N GLY A 683 -9.60 26.98 2.68
CA GLY A 683 -9.51 28.10 3.61
C GLY A 683 -8.65 27.85 4.83
N TYR A 684 -8.42 28.91 5.60
CA TYR A 684 -7.57 28.92 6.78
C TYR A 684 -8.25 29.65 7.94
N ASP A 685 -8.13 29.10 9.14
CA ASP A 685 -8.48 29.80 10.36
C ASP A 685 -7.33 29.72 11.37
N ALA A 686 -7.19 30.76 12.20
CA ALA A 686 -6.40 30.67 13.41
C ALA A 686 -7.07 31.40 14.57
N TYR A 687 -6.92 30.85 15.78
CA TYR A 687 -7.40 31.45 17.02
C TYR A 687 -6.19 31.81 17.89
N LEU A 688 -5.72 33.05 17.73
CA LEU A 688 -4.44 33.51 18.25
C LEU A 688 -4.59 34.42 19.46
N GLY A 689 -3.79 34.14 20.49
CA GLY A 689 -3.50 35.02 21.60
C GLY A 689 -2.60 36.21 21.22
N SER A 690 -2.29 37.05 22.21
CA SER A 690 -1.42 38.20 22.00
C SER A 690 0.03 37.75 21.83
N GLY A 691 0.61 37.98 20.65
CA GLY A 691 2.00 37.62 20.33
C GLY A 691 2.17 36.22 19.74
N GLU A 692 1.06 35.54 19.43
CA GLU A 692 1.02 34.30 18.68
C GLU A 692 0.85 34.60 17.19
N SER A 693 1.50 33.80 16.34
CA SER A 693 1.33 33.85 14.88
C SER A 693 1.08 32.46 14.32
N ALA A 694 0.31 32.38 13.24
CA ALA A 694 0.15 31.17 12.43
C ALA A 694 0.56 31.48 10.99
N TYR A 695 1.24 30.54 10.36
CA TYR A 695 1.69 30.61 8.98
C TYR A 695 1.12 29.44 8.20
N PHE A 696 0.74 29.70 6.95
CA PHE A 696 0.22 28.72 6.02
C PHE A 696 0.94 28.88 4.69
N ASP A 697 1.16 27.76 4.02
CA ASP A 697 1.89 27.71 2.76
C ASP A 697 1.45 26.49 1.93
N ASP A 698 1.79 26.47 0.65
CA ASP A 698 1.64 25.37 -0.30
C ASP A 698 0.36 24.52 -0.15
N VAL A 699 -0.74 24.95 -0.78
CA VAL A 699 -1.88 24.06 -1.01
C VAL A 699 -1.77 23.46 -2.38
N VAL A 700 -1.58 22.14 -2.42
CA VAL A 700 -1.34 21.38 -3.64
C VAL A 700 -2.29 20.20 -3.71
N ILE A 701 -2.81 19.94 -4.90
CA ILE A 701 -3.55 18.71 -5.23
C ILE A 701 -2.57 17.79 -5.97
N GLU A 702 -2.48 16.55 -5.53
CA GLU A 702 -1.57 15.52 -6.06
C GLU A 702 -2.18 14.77 -7.24
#